data_AF-R2NIZ3-F1
#
_entry.id   AF-R2NIZ3-F1
#
_cell.length_a   1.000
_cell.length_b   1.000
_cell.length_c   1.000
_cell.angle_alpha   90.00
_cell.angle_beta   90.00
_cell.angle_gamma   90.00
#
_symmetry.space_group_name_H-M   'P 1'
#
loop_
_entity.id
_entity.type
_entity.pdbx_description
1 polymer ?
#
loop_
_entity_poly.entity_id
_entity_poly.type
_entity_poly.pdbx_seq_one_letter_code
_entity_poly.pdbx_strand_id
1 'polypeptide(L)'
;MRKPNLIRSAVTLLTVLGFTLPSGLAAAETINSEINSTISSQVSDTTDSTATSEMNSEVDSQSSDSALSTESTAERRSSPEKAAKSSTTVPIQMLGINDFHGALSTTGSYYGANGAKVSGAGTAALLAGYFSQAESTFKQKNSTGKTLRVQAGDMVGASPANSGLLQDQPTMRILNQMKFDVGTLGNHEFDEGLGEFNRILTGTKPDPTSDFYQIVKDYNNDYTQDQLKGGFDLVIANVRDKNTGDIPYGWKPYTIKNVGTTSEPIKIGYIGVVTTEIPNLVLAKYHEDYNFTDPADEIVKYSKELVNQGVNAIVVLGHTPSVQGAGESVSGETADIMTKVNQVDPNNSVDAFFAGHNHVYTNGVVGNTRIVQSTSQGKGYIDLQGEYDTATNDFVSTPKATVNPVDPNGGVTLDATVKEIVDDADTRVKDVTDEKIGTADKAEDITRTVNELGESPVGNLVTDAQVYMAKKNGEDVDFAMTNNGGIRDDLKVKADSSITWGAAQAVQPFGNIMQIVEMTGQQIENVLNQQSDKYFLQVSGLKYTVEKNGTSSVVKEIEKADGTPIEANKTYKLIINDFLYGGGDGFSEFTQAELKGAMDPDTETFIGYIKDLEANGKKVSAKIEGRKTLAPVDPAAEETEKIKNDTKLNELHEGDTHLTGTTIPNATVSVAAKETKSRALPQGITSDKDGNFSIALDQLEIKEGKELTVTITGPNNGKSSFTVKVLAKTPVVDPKEEETKKIKDSTKLDKIFEGDQSLTGVTIPNATIEVAVPEVKSAEAAAPAPMAKVAAQAAEEPNTSDADGKFKIDVQNLKLQAGQEVVVSVTGPNGGSASFRTPVLAKEGTNPAADEETARIKKETTLNDLHEGDTSFTGKTIANATIDLSVVQSEKFALGKSDEKGNIILDITELALKKDQKVTITITGVNGGAYVFEKTVLERKIISSVNNGIPDNSNWIESTIGKIYPNTGEGKQPIFVVLGMVVLSASGLIYFKRK
;
A
#
# COMPACT_ATOMS: atom_id res chain seq x y z
N MET A 1 -18.29 32.50 -9.80
CA MET A 1 -17.56 33.48 -8.97
C MET A 1 -18.12 34.90 -9.13
N ARG A 2 -19.08 35.25 -8.27
CA ARG A 2 -19.76 36.56 -8.28
C ARG A 2 -19.29 37.40 -7.10
N LYS A 3 -19.37 38.72 -7.20
CA LYS A 3 -19.12 39.59 -6.04
C LYS A 3 -20.11 39.21 -4.93
N PRO A 4 -19.66 38.91 -3.70
CA PRO A 4 -20.59 38.66 -2.61
C PRO A 4 -21.43 39.93 -2.39
N ASN A 5 -22.75 39.83 -2.60
CA ASN A 5 -23.68 40.88 -2.23
C ASN A 5 -23.75 40.93 -0.70
N LEU A 6 -22.86 41.71 -0.09
CA LEU A 6 -22.96 42.16 1.29
C LEU A 6 -24.08 43.22 1.39
N ILE A 7 -25.34 42.85 1.20
CA ILE A 7 -26.49 43.71 1.51
C ILE A 7 -27.60 42.92 2.23
N ARG A 8 -27.57 43.03 3.57
CA ARG A 8 -28.68 43.14 4.54
C ARG A 8 -29.76 42.05 4.57
N SER A 9 -29.58 41.09 5.48
CA SER A 9 -30.67 40.50 6.25
C SER A 9 -31.34 41.58 7.11
N ALA A 10 -32.53 42.04 6.73
CA ALA A 10 -33.54 42.62 7.65
C ALA A 10 -34.86 42.96 6.93
N VAL A 11 -35.76 41.97 6.75
CA VAL A 11 -37.23 42.14 6.81
C VAL A 11 -37.81 40.77 7.21
N THR A 12 -37.88 40.44 8.50
CA THR A 12 -39.04 40.55 9.39
C THR A 12 -40.35 39.95 8.86
N LEU A 13 -40.75 38.88 9.53
CA LEU A 13 -42.03 38.20 9.61
C LEU A 13 -43.21 39.15 9.93
N LEU A 14 -44.25 39.15 9.09
CA LEU A 14 -45.71 39.35 9.33
C LEU A 14 -46.31 39.68 7.93
N THR A 15 -47.33 39.02 7.38
CA THR A 15 -48.69 38.89 7.93
C THR A 15 -49.47 37.89 7.07
N VAL A 16 -50.28 37.05 7.71
CA VAL A 16 -51.43 36.35 7.12
C VAL A 16 -52.44 37.38 6.63
N LEU A 17 -52.94 37.25 5.39
CA LEU A 17 -54.35 37.41 4.99
C LEU A 17 -54.48 37.22 3.47
N GLY A 18 -55.37 36.32 3.08
CA GLY A 18 -55.56 35.94 1.67
C GLY A 18 -56.33 36.96 0.85
N PHE A 19 -56.15 36.88 -0.47
CA PHE A 19 -57.16 37.22 -1.48
C PHE A 19 -56.89 36.41 -2.75
N THR A 20 -57.97 35.92 -3.34
CA THR A 20 -58.06 35.12 -4.56
C THR A 20 -58.17 36.00 -5.82
N LEU A 21 -57.41 35.62 -6.89
CA LEU A 21 -57.68 35.71 -8.35
C LEU A 21 -57.89 37.11 -9.00
N PRO A 22 -57.82 37.29 -10.36
CA PRO A 22 -57.75 36.31 -11.46
C PRO A 22 -56.77 36.61 -12.65
N SER A 23 -56.67 35.57 -13.49
CA SER A 23 -56.42 35.38 -14.94
C SER A 23 -56.39 36.55 -15.95
N GLY A 24 -55.63 36.32 -17.04
CA GLY A 24 -55.77 36.94 -18.38
C GLY A 24 -54.57 37.85 -18.73
N LEU A 25 -53.96 37.87 -19.92
CA LEU A 25 -54.43 37.59 -21.27
C LEU A 25 -53.21 37.44 -22.20
N ALA A 26 -53.38 36.64 -23.26
CA ALA A 26 -52.48 36.51 -24.40
C ALA A 26 -52.41 37.78 -25.26
N ALA A 27 -51.31 37.96 -26.00
CA ALA A 27 -51.34 38.48 -27.37
C ALA A 27 -49.99 38.22 -28.07
N ALA A 28 -50.02 37.36 -29.07
CA ALA A 28 -49.08 37.39 -30.17
C ALA A 28 -49.52 38.48 -31.16
N GLU A 29 -48.58 39.19 -31.78
CA GLU A 29 -48.83 39.77 -33.10
C GLU A 29 -47.55 39.89 -33.92
N THR A 30 -47.67 39.35 -35.13
CA THR A 30 -46.74 39.31 -36.25
C THR A 30 -46.78 40.65 -37.00
N ILE A 31 -45.63 41.18 -37.45
CA ILE A 31 -45.59 42.05 -38.64
C ILE A 31 -44.43 41.63 -39.55
N ASN A 32 -44.73 41.68 -40.83
CA ASN A 32 -44.09 41.05 -41.98
C ASN A 32 -43.34 42.11 -42.83
N SER A 33 -42.29 41.64 -43.51
CA SER A 33 -41.90 41.90 -44.91
C SER A 33 -41.37 43.24 -45.45
N GLU A 34 -40.51 43.05 -46.47
CA GLU A 34 -40.05 43.90 -47.60
C GLU A 34 -38.70 44.61 -47.41
N ILE A 35 -37.58 44.08 -47.96
CA ILE A 35 -37.11 44.03 -49.37
C ILE A 35 -36.92 45.42 -49.99
N ASN A 36 -35.66 45.78 -50.25
CA ASN A 36 -35.28 46.43 -51.51
C ASN A 36 -33.82 46.13 -51.89
N SER A 37 -33.67 45.67 -53.13
CA SER A 37 -32.45 45.41 -53.88
C SER A 37 -31.76 46.68 -54.36
N THR A 38 -30.44 46.66 -54.62
CA THR A 38 -29.85 47.23 -55.85
C THR A 38 -28.50 46.58 -56.18
N ILE A 39 -28.33 46.25 -57.45
CA ILE A 39 -27.21 45.60 -58.16
C ILE A 39 -26.31 46.66 -58.81
N SER A 40 -24.99 46.40 -58.91
CA SER A 40 -24.10 46.59 -60.10
C SER A 40 -22.63 46.49 -59.65
N SER A 41 -21.61 46.05 -60.39
CA SER A 41 -21.34 45.20 -61.57
C SER A 41 -19.89 45.50 -62.02
N GLN A 42 -19.22 44.52 -62.63
CA GLN A 42 -18.01 44.60 -63.50
C GLN A 42 -16.64 44.47 -62.80
N VAL A 43 -15.84 43.42 -63.03
CA VAL A 43 -15.21 42.83 -64.26
C VAL A 43 -13.96 43.59 -64.73
N SER A 44 -12.81 42.92 -64.60
CA SER A 44 -11.70 42.74 -65.57
C SER A 44 -10.45 42.30 -64.78
N ASP A 45 -9.47 41.50 -65.18
CA ASP A 45 -9.14 40.54 -66.25
C ASP A 45 -7.58 40.48 -66.23
N THR A 46 -6.97 39.33 -66.56
CA THR A 46 -5.56 39.16 -67.03
C THR A 46 -4.40 39.48 -66.05
N THR A 47 -3.25 38.77 -65.97
CA THR A 47 -2.54 37.81 -66.85
C THR A 47 -1.42 37.10 -66.07
N ASP A 48 -1.30 35.80 -66.31
CA ASP A 48 -0.14 34.97 -66.67
C ASP A 48 1.33 35.39 -66.36
N SER A 49 2.13 34.41 -65.91
CA SER A 49 3.55 34.18 -66.29
C SER A 49 4.20 33.07 -65.45
N THR A 50 4.15 31.85 -65.98
CA THR A 50 5.20 30.82 -66.08
C THR A 50 6.58 31.06 -65.43
N ALA A 51 7.13 30.02 -64.78
CA ALA A 51 8.42 29.39 -65.17
C ALA A 51 8.70 28.05 -64.46
N THR A 52 8.97 27.07 -65.30
CA THR A 52 9.39 25.67 -65.13
C THR A 52 10.83 25.48 -64.65
N SER A 53 11.12 24.35 -63.99
CA SER A 53 12.30 23.52 -64.30
C SER A 53 12.15 22.08 -63.78
N GLU A 54 11.97 21.14 -64.70
CA GLU A 54 12.27 19.71 -64.55
C GLU A 54 13.74 19.42 -64.91
N MET A 55 14.36 18.42 -64.26
CA MET A 55 15.13 17.31 -64.87
C MET A 55 15.74 16.45 -63.73
N ASN A 56 15.42 15.15 -63.69
CA ASN A 56 16.24 13.99 -64.14
C ASN A 56 17.57 13.84 -63.38
N SER A 57 18.12 12.69 -63.02
CA SER A 57 17.87 11.24 -63.20
C SER A 57 19.05 10.57 -62.43
N GLU A 58 18.93 9.41 -61.79
CA GLU A 58 19.42 8.07 -62.24
C GLU A 58 19.46 7.21 -60.96
N VAL A 59 18.78 6.05 -60.92
CA VAL A 59 19.27 4.69 -61.23
C VAL A 59 20.46 4.25 -60.37
N ASP A 60 20.23 3.31 -59.45
CA ASP A 60 21.03 2.08 -59.42
C ASP A 60 20.18 0.88 -58.97
N SER A 61 20.65 -0.27 -59.42
CA SER A 61 20.00 -1.53 -59.67
C SER A 61 20.64 -2.62 -58.82
N GLN A 62 19.91 -3.72 -58.57
CA GLN A 62 20.36 -5.13 -58.52
C GLN A 62 19.21 -5.96 -57.92
N SER A 63 18.46 -6.74 -58.72
CA SER A 63 18.73 -8.13 -59.18
C SER A 63 18.69 -9.15 -58.03
N SER A 64 18.01 -10.31 -58.09
CA SER A 64 17.52 -11.13 -59.21
C SER A 64 16.78 -12.37 -58.69
N ASP A 65 15.83 -12.85 -59.51
CA ASP A 65 15.51 -14.26 -59.86
C ASP A 65 15.04 -15.27 -58.78
N SER A 66 13.82 -15.83 -58.88
CA SER A 66 13.31 -16.91 -59.77
C SER A 66 13.10 -18.18 -58.90
N ALA A 67 12.20 -19.14 -59.11
CA ALA A 67 11.45 -19.60 -60.27
C ALA A 67 10.23 -20.44 -59.83
N LEU A 68 9.31 -20.64 -60.77
CA LEU A 68 8.17 -21.57 -60.71
C LEU A 68 8.59 -23.06 -60.79
N SER A 69 7.79 -23.95 -60.19
CA SER A 69 7.51 -25.27 -60.76
C SER A 69 6.12 -25.81 -60.37
N THR A 70 5.47 -26.39 -61.38
CA THR A 70 4.20 -27.14 -61.48
C THR A 70 4.32 -28.52 -60.77
N GLU A 71 3.31 -29.35 -60.43
CA GLU A 71 2.01 -29.70 -61.02
C GLU A 71 1.27 -30.74 -60.11
N SER A 72 0.01 -31.07 -60.45
CA SER A 72 -0.77 -32.30 -60.11
C SER A 72 -1.82 -32.31 -58.97
N THR A 73 -3.01 -31.78 -59.32
CA THR A 73 -4.37 -32.39 -59.28
C THR A 73 -4.75 -33.49 -58.27
N ALA A 74 -5.88 -33.25 -57.56
CA ALA A 74 -7.00 -34.19 -57.46
C ALA A 74 -8.34 -33.44 -57.21
N GLU A 75 -9.35 -33.74 -58.03
CA GLU A 75 -10.67 -33.10 -58.09
C GLU A 75 -11.61 -33.44 -56.93
N ARG A 76 -12.48 -32.48 -56.56
CA ARG A 76 -13.90 -32.77 -56.31
C ARG A 76 -14.77 -31.52 -56.56
N ARG A 77 -15.65 -31.60 -57.56
CA ARG A 77 -16.67 -30.59 -57.86
C ARG A 77 -17.87 -30.70 -56.91
N SER A 78 -18.35 -29.57 -56.38
CA SER A 78 -19.77 -29.38 -56.03
C SER A 78 -20.16 -27.89 -55.97
N SER A 79 -20.99 -27.47 -56.93
CA SER A 79 -21.96 -26.34 -56.96
C SER A 79 -21.54 -24.89 -56.62
N PRO A 80 -22.14 -23.87 -57.28
CA PRO A 80 -21.64 -22.49 -57.24
C PRO A 80 -21.96 -21.83 -55.91
N GLU A 81 -20.92 -21.62 -55.11
CA GLU A 81 -20.97 -20.80 -53.92
C GLU A 81 -21.19 -19.33 -54.34
N LYS A 82 -22.32 -18.77 -53.88
CA LYS A 82 -22.64 -17.35 -54.00
C LYS A 82 -21.55 -16.60 -53.24
N ALA A 83 -20.68 -15.91 -53.97
CA ALA A 83 -19.52 -15.20 -53.46
C ALA A 83 -19.84 -14.46 -52.15
N ALA A 84 -19.14 -14.82 -51.08
CA ALA A 84 -19.10 -14.04 -49.84
C ALA A 84 -18.57 -12.64 -50.19
N LYS A 85 -19.40 -11.61 -50.00
CA LYS A 85 -18.91 -10.23 -50.01
C LYS A 85 -17.89 -10.13 -48.87
N SER A 86 -16.64 -9.87 -49.19
CA SER A 86 -15.65 -9.39 -48.22
C SER A 86 -16.25 -8.18 -47.52
N SER A 87 -16.49 -8.25 -46.21
CA SER A 87 -16.85 -7.05 -45.43
C SER A 87 -15.64 -6.11 -45.43
N THR A 88 -15.89 -4.84 -45.74
CA THR A 88 -14.87 -3.80 -45.63
C THR A 88 -15.03 -3.18 -44.23
N THR A 89 -14.05 -3.40 -43.36
CA THR A 89 -13.99 -2.76 -42.04
C THR A 89 -13.18 -1.46 -42.11
N VAL A 90 -13.48 -0.53 -41.19
CA VAL A 90 -12.74 0.72 -41.01
C VAL A 90 -12.32 0.85 -39.55
N PRO A 91 -11.01 1.02 -39.26
CA PRO A 91 -10.55 1.24 -37.89
C PRO A 91 -11.04 2.58 -37.34
N ILE A 92 -11.63 2.58 -36.15
CA ILE A 92 -12.08 3.77 -35.44
C ILE A 92 -11.33 3.89 -34.11
N GLN A 93 -10.87 5.10 -33.79
CA GLN A 93 -10.30 5.48 -32.51
C GLN A 93 -11.17 6.54 -31.85
N MET A 94 -11.34 6.44 -30.54
CA MET A 94 -11.93 7.46 -29.69
C MET A 94 -10.95 7.77 -28.56
N LEU A 95 -10.49 9.02 -28.55
CA LEU A 95 -9.68 9.55 -27.46
C LEU A 95 -10.60 10.26 -26.48
N GLY A 96 -10.44 10.03 -25.17
CA GLY A 96 -11.37 10.65 -24.22
C GLY A 96 -10.79 10.96 -22.85
N ILE A 97 -11.51 11.83 -22.15
CA ILE A 97 -11.27 12.22 -20.76
C ILE A 97 -12.59 12.35 -19.99
N ASN A 98 -12.46 12.42 -18.67
CA ASN A 98 -13.52 12.66 -17.71
C ASN A 98 -12.93 13.49 -16.56
N ASP A 99 -13.77 14.23 -15.83
CA ASP A 99 -13.39 14.91 -14.58
C ASP A 99 -12.16 15.82 -14.74
N PHE A 100 -12.14 16.63 -15.80
CA PHE A 100 -11.03 17.53 -16.08
C PHE A 100 -10.94 18.69 -15.08
N HIS A 101 -12.07 19.15 -14.52
CA HIS A 101 -12.15 20.20 -13.49
C HIS A 101 -11.22 21.39 -13.75
N GLY A 102 -11.24 21.89 -14.98
CA GLY A 102 -10.40 23.01 -15.38
C GLY A 102 -8.92 22.89 -15.02
N ALA A 103 -8.38 21.68 -14.97
CA ALA A 103 -7.03 21.35 -14.49
C ALA A 103 -5.92 21.77 -15.48
N LEU A 104 -5.86 23.06 -15.81
CA LEU A 104 -5.03 23.61 -16.88
C LEU A 104 -3.54 23.31 -16.67
N SER A 105 -3.07 23.57 -15.45
CA SER A 105 -1.65 23.46 -15.05
C SER A 105 -1.41 22.38 -13.99
N THR A 106 -2.46 21.65 -13.60
CA THR A 106 -2.40 20.69 -12.51
C THR A 106 -1.52 19.50 -12.88
N THR A 107 -0.67 19.09 -11.95
CA THR A 107 0.08 17.84 -12.02
C THR A 107 -0.20 16.97 -10.81
N GLY A 108 -0.09 15.66 -10.97
CA GLY A 108 -0.39 14.72 -9.91
C GLY A 108 0.22 13.34 -10.14
N SER A 109 -0.29 12.36 -9.39
CA SER A 109 0.07 10.97 -9.61
C SER A 109 -1.04 10.28 -10.41
N TYR A 110 -0.68 9.63 -11.50
CA TYR A 110 -1.55 8.70 -12.20
C TYR A 110 -1.32 7.28 -11.65
N TYR A 111 -2.40 6.52 -11.46
CA TYR A 111 -2.36 5.12 -11.05
C TYR A 111 -3.09 4.27 -12.09
N GLY A 112 -2.37 3.34 -12.74
CA GLY A 112 -2.93 2.42 -13.72
C GLY A 112 -3.52 1.13 -13.11
N ALA A 113 -4.07 0.25 -13.95
CA ALA A 113 -4.71 -1.02 -13.56
C ALA A 113 -3.95 -1.87 -12.53
N ASN A 114 -2.62 -1.90 -12.60
CA ASN A 114 -1.77 -2.73 -11.74
C ASN A 114 -1.23 -1.96 -10.52
N GLY A 115 -1.76 -0.77 -10.23
CA GLY A 115 -1.22 0.15 -9.22
C GLY A 115 0.05 0.89 -9.66
N ALA A 116 0.47 0.74 -10.91
CA ALA A 116 1.64 1.41 -11.47
C ALA A 116 1.46 2.94 -11.38
N LYS A 117 2.44 3.61 -10.77
CA LYS A 117 2.41 5.05 -10.48
C LYS A 117 3.26 5.84 -11.47
N VAL A 118 2.69 6.86 -12.10
CA VAL A 118 3.43 7.91 -12.82
C VAL A 118 3.29 9.22 -12.04
N SER A 119 4.42 9.83 -11.67
CA SER A 119 4.42 11.08 -10.88
C SER A 119 4.57 12.29 -11.79
N GLY A 120 3.93 13.40 -11.42
CA GLY A 120 3.93 14.63 -12.22
C GLY A 120 3.05 14.56 -13.47
N ALA A 121 2.17 13.57 -13.57
CA ALA A 121 1.28 13.41 -14.71
C ALA A 121 0.26 14.57 -14.79
N GLY A 122 -0.13 14.98 -16.01
CA GLY A 122 -1.17 15.99 -16.24
C GLY A 122 -0.73 17.18 -17.09
N THR A 123 -1.36 18.33 -16.82
CA THR A 123 -1.38 19.57 -17.63
C THR A 123 -2.14 19.46 -18.95
N ALA A 124 -2.91 20.51 -19.27
CA ALA A 124 -3.67 20.60 -20.52
C ALA A 124 -2.78 20.56 -21.76
N ALA A 125 -1.67 21.32 -21.75
CA ALA A 125 -0.79 21.42 -22.91
C ALA A 125 -0.14 20.07 -23.24
N LEU A 126 0.22 19.28 -22.22
CA LEU A 126 0.81 17.96 -22.43
C LEU A 126 -0.25 16.94 -22.87
N LEU A 127 -1.44 16.96 -22.27
CA LEU A 127 -2.58 16.15 -22.70
C LEU A 127 -2.92 16.36 -24.18
N ALA A 128 -2.95 17.61 -24.66
CA ALA A 128 -3.16 17.92 -26.07
C ALA A 128 -2.06 17.33 -26.98
N GLY A 129 -0.81 17.35 -26.51
CA GLY A 129 0.32 16.67 -27.15
C GLY A 129 0.11 15.16 -27.24
N TYR A 130 -0.32 14.52 -26.15
CA TYR A 130 -0.60 13.07 -26.12
C TYR A 130 -1.74 12.69 -27.05
N PHE A 131 -2.83 13.47 -27.10
CA PHE A 131 -3.89 13.25 -28.07
C PHE A 131 -3.40 13.33 -29.51
N SER A 132 -2.60 14.34 -29.83
CA SER A 132 -2.03 14.50 -31.17
C SER A 132 -1.09 13.36 -31.53
N GLN A 133 -0.30 12.87 -30.57
CA GLN A 133 0.57 11.71 -30.75
C GLN A 133 -0.22 10.40 -30.92
N ALA A 134 -1.23 10.15 -30.08
CA ALA A 134 -2.06 8.95 -30.14
C ALA A 134 -2.82 8.87 -31.47
N GLU A 135 -3.42 9.98 -31.90
CA GLU A 135 -4.09 10.09 -33.21
C GLU A 135 -3.11 9.85 -34.36
N SER A 136 -1.92 10.47 -34.33
CA SER A 136 -0.91 10.29 -35.37
C SER A 136 -0.41 8.85 -35.43
N THR A 137 -0.18 8.22 -34.28
CA THR A 137 0.26 6.82 -34.16
C THR A 137 -0.79 5.87 -34.71
N PHE A 138 -2.07 6.13 -34.41
CA PHE A 138 -3.18 5.35 -34.90
C PHE A 138 -3.30 5.45 -36.43
N LYS A 139 -3.26 6.67 -36.99
CA LYS A 139 -3.36 6.90 -38.44
C LYS A 139 -2.17 6.34 -39.22
N GLN A 140 -0.97 6.30 -38.63
CA GLN A 140 0.20 5.65 -39.25
C GLN A 140 0.01 4.14 -39.38
N LYS A 141 -0.63 3.50 -38.39
CA LYS A 141 -0.95 2.06 -38.42
C LYS A 141 -2.18 1.76 -39.27
N ASN A 142 -3.12 2.70 -39.35
CA ASN A 142 -4.43 2.56 -39.98
C ASN A 142 -4.67 3.74 -40.93
N SER A 143 -4.23 3.63 -42.19
CA SER A 143 -4.30 4.73 -43.17
C SER A 143 -5.72 5.21 -43.50
N THR A 144 -6.72 4.34 -43.36
CA THR A 144 -8.16 4.65 -43.51
C THR A 144 -8.83 5.02 -42.18
N GLY A 145 -8.09 4.96 -41.07
CA GLY A 145 -8.60 5.08 -39.72
C GLY A 145 -9.19 6.47 -39.42
N LYS A 146 -10.22 6.49 -38.58
CA LYS A 146 -10.88 7.72 -38.12
C LYS A 146 -10.68 7.89 -36.63
N THR A 147 -10.44 9.12 -36.19
CA THR A 147 -10.29 9.46 -34.76
C THR A 147 -11.33 10.50 -34.38
N LEU A 148 -11.98 10.29 -33.24
CA LEU A 148 -12.87 11.26 -32.57
C LEU A 148 -12.34 11.53 -31.16
N ARG A 149 -12.68 12.69 -30.60
CA ARG A 149 -12.33 13.08 -29.23
C ARG A 149 -13.60 13.32 -28.42
N VAL A 150 -13.74 12.69 -27.26
CA VAL A 150 -14.98 12.71 -26.45
C VAL A 150 -14.72 13.00 -24.98
N GLN A 151 -15.66 13.66 -24.30
CA GLN A 151 -15.56 13.92 -22.86
C GLN A 151 -16.80 13.42 -22.10
N ALA A 152 -16.60 12.92 -20.87
CA ALA A 152 -17.64 12.28 -20.05
C ALA A 152 -18.01 13.07 -18.78
N GLY A 153 -18.20 14.39 -18.88
CA GLY A 153 -18.66 15.28 -17.81
C GLY A 153 -17.56 15.78 -16.87
N ASP A 154 -17.90 16.79 -16.07
CA ASP A 154 -17.02 17.49 -15.12
C ASP A 154 -15.76 18.08 -15.79
N MET A 155 -15.99 18.77 -16.89
CA MET A 155 -14.91 19.52 -17.53
C MET A 155 -14.60 20.81 -16.76
N VAL A 156 -15.61 21.37 -16.11
CA VAL A 156 -15.57 22.63 -15.35
C VAL A 156 -15.90 22.39 -13.89
N GLY A 157 -15.92 23.46 -13.08
CA GLY A 157 -16.13 23.36 -11.63
C GLY A 157 -14.99 22.64 -10.94
N ALA A 158 -14.95 22.67 -9.60
CA ALA A 158 -13.83 22.12 -8.83
C ALA A 158 -12.43 22.61 -9.32
N SER A 159 -12.41 23.81 -9.93
CA SER A 159 -11.35 24.21 -10.84
C SER A 159 -10.26 25.03 -10.15
N PRO A 160 -8.98 24.81 -10.50
CA PRO A 160 -7.89 25.69 -10.05
C PRO A 160 -8.15 27.15 -10.41
N ALA A 161 -7.48 28.04 -9.69
CA ALA A 161 -7.62 29.49 -9.80
C ALA A 161 -7.63 30.01 -11.25
N ASN A 162 -6.69 29.54 -12.07
CA ASN A 162 -6.52 29.98 -13.45
C ASN A 162 -7.69 29.59 -14.38
N SER A 163 -8.52 28.61 -14.01
CA SER A 163 -9.77 28.32 -14.70
C SER A 163 -10.97 28.93 -13.96
N GLY A 164 -11.13 28.64 -12.67
CA GLY A 164 -12.33 29.02 -11.90
C GLY A 164 -12.55 30.53 -11.82
N LEU A 165 -11.49 31.32 -11.58
CA LEU A 165 -11.59 32.80 -11.47
C LEU A 165 -12.04 33.45 -12.78
N LEU A 166 -11.89 32.74 -13.90
CA LEU A 166 -12.30 33.15 -15.24
C LEU A 166 -13.57 32.42 -15.71
N GLN A 167 -14.33 31.83 -14.78
CA GLN A 167 -15.57 31.09 -15.03
C GLN A 167 -15.39 29.93 -16.01
N ASP A 168 -14.26 29.22 -15.89
CA ASP A 168 -13.90 28.05 -16.70
C ASP A 168 -13.95 28.28 -18.22
N GLN A 169 -14.02 29.53 -18.65
CA GLN A 169 -13.95 29.91 -20.04
C GLN A 169 -12.60 29.52 -20.67
N PRO A 170 -11.43 29.60 -19.98
CA PRO A 170 -10.18 29.02 -20.49
C PRO A 170 -10.28 27.52 -20.79
N THR A 171 -11.01 26.78 -19.95
CA THR A 171 -11.24 25.36 -20.15
C THR A 171 -12.04 25.08 -21.42
N MET A 172 -13.12 25.83 -21.65
CA MET A 172 -13.89 25.72 -22.91
C MET A 172 -13.02 26.01 -24.14
N ARG A 173 -12.17 27.04 -24.09
CA ARG A 173 -11.23 27.35 -25.18
C ARG A 173 -10.25 26.20 -25.43
N ILE A 174 -9.76 25.56 -24.36
CA ILE A 174 -8.82 24.44 -24.46
C ILE A 174 -9.49 23.21 -25.05
N LEU A 175 -10.72 22.88 -24.66
CA LEU A 175 -11.48 21.78 -25.26
C LEU A 175 -11.73 22.02 -26.76
N ASN A 176 -12.06 23.25 -27.14
CA ASN A 176 -12.22 23.64 -28.53
C ASN A 176 -10.90 23.51 -29.31
N GLN A 177 -9.79 23.97 -28.73
CA GLN A 177 -8.45 23.83 -29.31
C GLN A 177 -8.01 22.36 -29.44
N MET A 178 -8.39 21.52 -28.46
CA MET A 178 -8.21 20.07 -28.49
C MET A 178 -9.19 19.37 -29.43
N LYS A 179 -10.12 20.08 -30.08
CA LYS A 179 -11.06 19.53 -31.07
C LYS A 179 -11.90 18.39 -30.52
N PHE A 180 -12.45 18.55 -29.32
CA PHE A 180 -13.46 17.62 -28.83
C PHE A 180 -14.69 17.63 -29.76
N ASP A 181 -15.22 16.45 -30.05
CA ASP A 181 -16.33 16.26 -31.00
C ASP A 181 -17.69 16.18 -30.31
N VAL A 182 -17.73 15.50 -29.16
CA VAL A 182 -18.95 15.21 -28.40
C VAL A 182 -18.64 15.22 -26.90
N GLY A 183 -19.58 15.72 -26.10
CA GLY A 183 -19.46 15.74 -24.66
C GLY A 183 -20.79 15.58 -23.94
N THR A 184 -20.76 15.28 -22.65
CA THR A 184 -21.95 15.28 -21.78
C THR A 184 -21.76 16.16 -20.55
N LEU A 185 -22.76 16.17 -19.66
CA LEU A 185 -22.72 16.85 -18.37
C LEU A 185 -22.25 15.90 -17.27
N GLY A 186 -21.49 16.42 -16.33
CA GLY A 186 -21.33 15.90 -14.98
C GLY A 186 -22.02 16.80 -13.96
N ASN A 187 -21.75 16.57 -12.68
CA ASN A 187 -22.37 17.35 -11.60
C ASN A 187 -21.81 18.77 -11.49
N HIS A 188 -20.52 18.97 -11.80
CA HIS A 188 -19.88 20.27 -11.65
C HIS A 188 -20.31 21.28 -12.74
N GLU A 189 -20.89 20.82 -13.84
CA GLU A 189 -21.60 21.71 -14.76
C GLU A 189 -22.84 22.38 -14.15
N PHE A 190 -23.31 21.93 -12.97
CA PHE A 190 -24.41 22.55 -12.23
C PHE A 190 -23.94 23.48 -11.11
N ASP A 191 -22.64 23.58 -10.81
CA ASP A 191 -22.10 24.33 -9.65
C ASP A 191 -22.53 25.80 -9.61
N GLU A 192 -22.66 26.43 -10.77
CA GLU A 192 -23.16 27.81 -10.90
C GLU A 192 -24.52 27.88 -11.65
N GLY A 193 -25.16 26.72 -11.81
CA GLY A 193 -26.41 26.51 -12.56
C GLY A 193 -26.22 26.28 -14.05
N LEU A 194 -27.09 25.45 -14.65
CA LEU A 194 -27.00 25.08 -16.07
C LEU A 194 -27.09 26.27 -17.04
N GLY A 195 -27.69 27.39 -16.61
CA GLY A 195 -27.74 28.61 -17.42
C GLY A 195 -26.35 29.22 -17.61
N GLU A 196 -25.55 29.21 -16.55
CA GLU A 196 -24.17 29.68 -16.60
C GLU A 196 -23.29 28.70 -17.38
N PHE A 197 -23.47 27.39 -17.18
CA PHE A 197 -22.77 26.40 -17.99
C PHE A 197 -23.09 26.55 -19.49
N ASN A 198 -24.37 26.71 -19.85
CA ASN A 198 -24.76 26.94 -21.24
C ASN A 198 -24.12 28.22 -21.82
N ARG A 199 -23.98 29.27 -21.01
CA ARG A 199 -23.30 30.52 -21.40
C ARG A 199 -21.84 30.24 -21.76
N ILE A 200 -21.08 29.57 -20.89
CA ILE A 200 -19.65 29.30 -21.15
C ILE A 200 -19.46 28.29 -22.29
N LEU A 201 -20.30 27.26 -22.37
CA LEU A 201 -20.30 26.26 -23.45
C LEU A 201 -20.47 26.92 -24.83
N THR A 202 -21.38 27.88 -24.93
CA THR A 202 -21.68 28.61 -26.17
C THR A 202 -20.75 29.79 -26.42
N GLY A 203 -19.83 30.10 -25.50
CA GLY A 203 -18.93 31.25 -25.58
C GLY A 203 -19.66 32.59 -25.46
N THR A 204 -20.89 32.61 -24.93
CA THR A 204 -21.70 33.82 -24.82
C THR A 204 -21.11 34.72 -23.74
N LYS A 205 -20.96 36.02 -24.03
CA LYS A 205 -20.42 36.96 -23.05
C LYS A 205 -21.39 37.13 -21.86
N PRO A 206 -20.88 37.32 -20.63
CA PRO A 206 -21.73 37.65 -19.49
C PRO A 206 -22.45 38.98 -19.73
N ASP A 207 -23.67 39.11 -19.18
CA ASP A 207 -24.38 40.38 -19.19
C ASP A 207 -23.49 41.47 -18.55
N PRO A 208 -23.33 42.67 -19.15
CA PRO A 208 -22.52 43.74 -18.58
C PRO A 208 -22.92 44.13 -17.16
N THR A 209 -24.19 43.97 -16.81
CA THR A 209 -24.79 44.25 -15.49
C THR A 209 -24.65 43.12 -14.49
N SER A 210 -24.19 41.94 -14.91
CA SER A 210 -23.91 40.81 -14.01
C SER A 210 -22.89 41.19 -12.93
N ASP A 211 -22.97 40.49 -11.81
CA ASP A 211 -22.12 40.63 -10.64
C ASP A 211 -20.79 39.85 -10.72
N PHE A 212 -20.46 39.31 -11.90
CA PHE A 212 -19.15 38.69 -12.14
C PHE A 212 -18.00 39.68 -11.89
N TYR A 213 -16.86 39.14 -11.47
CA TYR A 213 -15.63 39.90 -11.33
C TYR A 213 -15.22 40.55 -12.66
N GLN A 214 -14.57 41.70 -12.58
CA GLN A 214 -14.15 42.44 -13.77
C GLN A 214 -13.22 41.60 -14.67
N ILE A 215 -12.35 40.79 -14.08
CA ILE A 215 -11.46 39.86 -14.80
C ILE A 215 -12.22 38.89 -15.72
N VAL A 216 -13.43 38.45 -15.34
CA VAL A 216 -14.28 37.57 -16.16
C VAL A 216 -14.80 38.34 -17.37
N LYS A 217 -15.26 39.57 -17.15
CA LYS A 217 -15.78 40.45 -18.21
C LYS A 217 -14.68 40.82 -19.20
N ASP A 218 -13.49 41.16 -18.70
CA ASP A 218 -12.33 41.52 -19.51
C ASP A 218 -11.88 40.31 -20.35
N TYR A 219 -11.77 39.12 -19.74
CA TYR A 219 -11.47 37.89 -20.46
C TYR A 219 -12.45 37.64 -21.60
N ASN A 220 -13.76 37.74 -21.33
CA ASN A 220 -14.78 37.54 -22.36
C ASN A 220 -14.78 38.65 -23.42
N ASN A 221 -14.26 39.85 -23.11
CA ASN A 221 -14.18 40.95 -24.07
C ASN A 221 -13.01 40.82 -25.03
N ASP A 222 -11.91 40.21 -24.59
CA ASP A 222 -10.67 40.06 -25.37
C ASP A 222 -10.77 38.99 -26.46
N TYR A 223 -11.80 38.13 -26.41
CA TYR A 223 -11.98 37.03 -27.35
C TYR A 223 -13.34 37.06 -28.05
N THR A 224 -13.38 36.44 -29.23
CA THR A 224 -14.61 36.20 -29.97
C THR A 224 -15.39 35.02 -29.36
N GLN A 225 -16.71 34.98 -29.57
CA GLN A 225 -17.54 33.86 -29.12
C GLN A 225 -17.04 32.50 -29.66
N ASP A 226 -16.56 32.45 -30.90
CA ASP A 226 -16.02 31.23 -31.51
C ASP A 226 -14.73 30.75 -30.86
N GLN A 227 -13.91 31.66 -30.34
CA GLN A 227 -12.75 31.28 -29.55
C GLN A 227 -13.16 30.77 -28.17
N LEU A 228 -14.18 31.39 -27.55
CA LEU A 228 -14.60 31.12 -26.17
C LEU A 228 -15.44 29.85 -25.99
N LYS A 229 -16.18 29.40 -27.01
CA LYS A 229 -17.06 28.23 -26.93
C LYS A 229 -16.27 26.93 -26.74
N GLY A 230 -16.94 25.88 -26.23
CA GLY A 230 -16.36 24.55 -26.04
C GLY A 230 -16.07 23.78 -27.34
N GLY A 231 -16.80 24.07 -28.42
CA GLY A 231 -16.52 23.52 -29.76
C GLY A 231 -17.02 22.09 -30.02
N PHE A 232 -17.72 21.46 -29.09
CA PHE A 232 -18.25 20.10 -29.19
C PHE A 232 -19.79 20.04 -29.16
N ASP A 233 -20.36 18.94 -29.65
CA ASP A 233 -21.80 18.66 -29.51
C ASP A 233 -22.09 18.18 -28.08
N LEU A 234 -22.87 18.93 -27.30
CA LEU A 234 -23.33 18.49 -25.97
C LEU A 234 -24.55 17.58 -26.11
N VAL A 235 -24.47 16.40 -25.49
CA VAL A 235 -25.58 15.44 -25.37
C VAL A 235 -25.93 15.18 -23.91
N ILE A 236 -27.23 15.15 -23.59
CA ILE A 236 -27.74 14.77 -22.27
C ILE A 236 -29.18 14.25 -22.36
N ALA A 237 -29.36 12.98 -22.03
CA ALA A 237 -30.59 12.25 -22.25
C ALA A 237 -31.49 12.18 -21.03
N ASN A 238 -30.99 12.36 -19.81
CA ASN A 238 -31.76 12.10 -18.59
C ASN A 238 -31.92 13.32 -17.66
N VAL A 239 -31.66 14.53 -18.16
CA VAL A 239 -32.02 15.80 -17.48
C VAL A 239 -33.25 16.40 -18.14
N ARG A 240 -34.24 16.79 -17.32
CA ARG A 240 -35.52 17.34 -17.78
C ARG A 240 -35.87 18.59 -17.00
N ASP A 241 -36.24 19.66 -17.69
CA ASP A 241 -36.87 20.81 -17.05
C ASP A 241 -38.21 20.41 -16.42
N LYS A 242 -38.44 20.76 -15.16
CA LYS A 242 -39.67 20.38 -14.42
C LYS A 242 -40.93 21.03 -14.99
N ASN A 243 -40.80 22.22 -15.57
CA ASN A 243 -41.93 23.00 -16.06
C ASN A 243 -42.34 22.56 -17.46
N THR A 244 -41.37 22.30 -18.35
CA THR A 244 -41.65 21.93 -19.73
C THR A 244 -41.62 20.42 -19.99
N GLY A 245 -40.86 19.67 -19.19
CA GLY A 245 -40.56 18.26 -19.44
C GLY A 245 -39.57 18.04 -20.58
N ASP A 246 -38.99 19.10 -21.14
CA ASP A 246 -38.00 19.04 -22.22
C ASP A 246 -36.58 18.93 -21.68
N ILE A 247 -35.63 18.58 -22.56
CA ILE A 247 -34.20 18.74 -22.28
C ILE A 247 -33.86 20.25 -22.26
N PRO A 248 -33.17 20.75 -21.22
CA PRO A 248 -32.85 22.18 -21.10
C PRO A 248 -32.06 22.76 -22.28
N TYR A 249 -32.24 24.05 -22.53
CA TYR A 249 -31.50 24.85 -23.54
C TYR A 249 -31.54 24.33 -24.98
N GLY A 250 -32.44 23.39 -25.29
CA GLY A 250 -32.54 22.76 -26.61
C GLY A 250 -31.44 21.75 -26.90
N TRP A 251 -30.67 21.34 -25.88
CA TRP A 251 -29.68 20.27 -25.99
C TRP A 251 -30.34 18.95 -26.42
N LYS A 252 -29.54 18.04 -26.94
CA LYS A 252 -30.04 16.79 -27.53
C LYS A 252 -29.76 15.61 -26.60
N PRO A 253 -30.62 14.58 -26.60
CA PRO A 253 -30.35 13.37 -25.84
C PRO A 253 -29.18 12.57 -26.43
N TYR A 254 -29.01 12.67 -27.75
CA TYR A 254 -27.95 12.03 -28.50
C TYR A 254 -27.53 12.87 -29.72
N THR A 255 -26.38 12.55 -30.30
CA THR A 255 -25.92 13.06 -31.60
C THR A 255 -25.36 11.93 -32.46
N ILE A 256 -25.28 12.13 -33.78
CA ILE A 256 -24.68 11.17 -34.72
C ILE A 256 -23.50 11.84 -35.41
N LYS A 257 -22.29 11.30 -35.21
CA LYS A 257 -21.10 11.77 -35.94
C LYS A 257 -20.90 10.90 -37.18
N ASN A 258 -20.87 11.54 -38.35
CA ASN A 258 -20.46 10.88 -39.59
C ASN A 258 -18.97 11.14 -39.83
N VAL A 259 -18.14 10.11 -39.70
CA VAL A 259 -16.69 10.17 -39.96
C VAL A 259 -16.29 9.59 -41.33
N GLY A 260 -17.29 9.12 -42.09
CA GLY A 260 -17.14 8.64 -43.46
C GLY A 260 -17.31 9.75 -44.49
N THR A 261 -17.53 9.37 -45.75
CA THR A 261 -17.88 10.30 -46.82
C THR A 261 -19.40 10.40 -46.98
N THR A 262 -19.89 11.32 -47.80
CA THR A 262 -21.32 11.39 -48.12
C THR A 262 -21.82 10.13 -48.82
N SER A 263 -20.98 9.49 -49.66
CA SER A 263 -21.32 8.26 -50.38
C SER A 263 -21.10 6.98 -49.56
N GLU A 264 -20.20 7.02 -48.58
CA GLU A 264 -19.85 5.91 -47.70
C GLU A 264 -19.87 6.41 -46.25
N PRO A 265 -21.08 6.63 -45.67
CA PRO A 265 -21.19 7.17 -44.32
C PRO A 265 -20.74 6.15 -43.29
N ILE A 266 -20.03 6.64 -42.27
CA ILE A 266 -19.67 5.88 -41.07
C ILE A 266 -20.29 6.63 -39.91
N LYS A 267 -21.42 6.12 -39.41
CA LYS A 267 -22.25 6.81 -38.42
C LYS A 267 -22.05 6.19 -37.05
N ILE A 268 -21.72 7.01 -36.07
CA ILE A 268 -21.57 6.60 -34.67
C ILE A 268 -22.51 7.45 -33.84
N GLY A 269 -23.39 6.80 -33.08
CA GLY A 269 -24.33 7.45 -32.17
C GLY A 269 -23.71 7.69 -30.80
N TYR A 270 -23.95 8.86 -30.22
CA TYR A 270 -23.48 9.22 -28.88
C TYR A 270 -24.66 9.63 -28.02
N ILE A 271 -24.91 8.91 -26.92
CA ILE A 271 -25.97 9.21 -25.94
C ILE A 271 -25.31 9.79 -24.69
N GLY A 272 -25.83 10.89 -24.15
CA GLY A 272 -25.33 11.49 -22.91
C GLY A 272 -26.16 11.11 -21.70
N VAL A 273 -25.56 10.81 -20.55
CA VAL A 273 -26.29 10.64 -19.27
C VAL A 273 -25.49 11.18 -18.09
N VAL A 274 -26.17 11.53 -17.01
CA VAL A 274 -25.57 11.94 -15.72
C VAL A 274 -26.17 11.11 -14.58
N THR A 275 -25.44 10.94 -13.47
CA THR A 275 -25.97 10.28 -12.26
C THR A 275 -27.28 10.91 -11.77
N THR A 276 -28.15 10.11 -11.17
CA THR A 276 -29.38 10.61 -10.52
C THR A 276 -29.12 11.26 -9.17
N GLU A 277 -27.89 11.19 -8.66
CA GLU A 277 -27.47 11.77 -7.38
C GLU A 277 -27.26 13.30 -7.41
N ILE A 278 -27.45 13.98 -8.55
CA ILE A 278 -27.25 15.44 -8.64
C ILE A 278 -27.97 16.25 -7.53
N PRO A 279 -29.22 15.95 -7.12
CA PRO A 279 -29.90 16.68 -6.06
C PRO A 279 -29.22 16.63 -4.69
N ASN A 280 -28.31 15.68 -4.53
CA ASN A 280 -27.52 15.42 -3.35
C ASN A 280 -26.12 16.06 -3.47
N LEU A 281 -25.61 16.20 -4.69
CA LEU A 281 -24.25 16.66 -4.98
C LEU A 281 -24.16 18.18 -5.18
N VAL A 282 -25.27 18.86 -5.50
CA VAL A 282 -25.28 20.26 -5.91
C VAL A 282 -26.22 21.05 -5.01
N LEU A 283 -25.95 22.35 -4.82
CA LEU A 283 -26.86 23.23 -4.07
C LEU A 283 -28.25 23.27 -4.70
N ALA A 284 -29.29 23.14 -3.86
CA ALA A 284 -30.71 23.12 -4.24
C ALA A 284 -31.10 24.11 -5.35
N LYS A 285 -30.73 25.39 -5.18
CA LYS A 285 -31.02 26.49 -6.12
C LYS A 285 -30.54 26.27 -7.56
N TYR A 286 -29.61 25.34 -7.80
CA TYR A 286 -29.03 25.10 -9.14
C TYR A 286 -29.58 23.85 -9.82
N HIS A 287 -30.33 23.01 -9.10
CA HIS A 287 -30.95 21.82 -9.66
C HIS A 287 -32.46 21.71 -9.38
N GLU A 288 -33.04 22.60 -8.56
CA GLU A 288 -34.44 22.53 -8.14
C GLU A 288 -35.45 22.63 -9.30
N ASP A 289 -35.04 23.20 -10.43
CA ASP A 289 -35.86 23.29 -11.65
C ASP A 289 -35.77 22.05 -12.56
N TYR A 290 -34.93 21.07 -12.21
CA TYR A 290 -34.65 19.91 -13.05
C TYR A 290 -35.03 18.57 -12.39
N ASN A 291 -35.54 17.65 -13.20
CA ASN A 291 -35.73 16.24 -12.86
C ASN A 291 -34.63 15.41 -13.53
N PHE A 292 -34.16 14.39 -12.82
CA PHE A 292 -33.17 13.42 -13.30
C PHE A 292 -33.87 12.07 -13.49
N THR A 293 -34.04 11.66 -14.76
CA THR A 293 -34.65 10.37 -15.09
C THR A 293 -33.62 9.24 -15.02
N ASP A 294 -34.10 7.99 -14.94
CA ASP A 294 -33.24 6.81 -14.87
C ASP A 294 -32.37 6.68 -16.14
N PRO A 295 -31.03 6.66 -16.00
CA PRO A 295 -30.11 6.62 -17.14
C PRO A 295 -30.33 5.39 -18.04
N ALA A 296 -30.58 4.21 -17.46
CA ALA A 296 -30.74 2.98 -18.22
C ALA A 296 -31.98 3.03 -19.10
N ASP A 297 -33.09 3.58 -18.58
CA ASP A 297 -34.34 3.70 -19.33
C ASP A 297 -34.18 4.67 -20.52
N GLU A 298 -33.45 5.78 -20.35
CA GLU A 298 -33.15 6.71 -21.44
C GLU A 298 -32.15 6.13 -22.46
N ILE A 299 -31.12 5.39 -22.02
CA ILE A 299 -30.19 4.69 -22.92
C ILE A 299 -30.96 3.68 -23.79
N VAL A 300 -31.83 2.85 -23.21
CA VAL A 300 -32.65 1.88 -23.97
C VAL A 300 -33.51 2.60 -25.00
N LYS A 301 -34.17 3.70 -24.61
CA LYS A 301 -35.04 4.48 -25.49
C LYS A 301 -34.28 5.06 -26.68
N TYR A 302 -33.16 5.75 -26.43
CA TYR A 302 -32.43 6.44 -27.48
C TYR A 302 -31.53 5.51 -28.30
N SER A 303 -31.08 4.39 -27.73
CA SER A 303 -30.42 3.33 -28.50
C SER A 303 -31.35 2.76 -29.56
N LYS A 304 -32.61 2.47 -29.21
CA LYS A 304 -33.63 2.03 -30.19
C LYS A 304 -33.90 3.09 -31.27
N GLU A 305 -33.94 4.36 -30.91
CA GLU A 305 -34.14 5.45 -31.86
C GLU A 305 -32.97 5.56 -32.86
N LEU A 306 -31.73 5.37 -32.41
CA LEU A 306 -30.52 5.34 -33.25
C LEU A 306 -30.51 4.11 -34.18
N VAL A 307 -30.79 2.92 -33.65
CA VAL A 307 -30.88 1.68 -34.44
C VAL A 307 -31.97 1.79 -35.52
N ASN A 308 -33.12 2.38 -35.20
CA ASN A 308 -34.19 2.63 -36.18
C ASN A 308 -33.75 3.60 -37.30
N GLN A 309 -32.74 4.43 -37.08
CA GLN A 309 -32.11 5.29 -38.08
C GLN A 309 -30.94 4.62 -38.82
N GLY A 310 -30.68 3.34 -38.55
CA GLY A 310 -29.57 2.56 -39.11
C GLY A 310 -28.21 2.91 -38.52
N VAL A 311 -28.18 3.44 -37.30
CA VAL A 311 -26.95 3.70 -36.53
C VAL A 311 -26.84 2.63 -35.45
N ASN A 312 -25.96 1.65 -35.66
CA ASN A 312 -25.81 0.52 -34.74
C ASN A 312 -24.57 0.67 -33.85
N ALA A 313 -23.49 1.29 -34.34
CA ALA A 313 -22.37 1.67 -33.47
C ALA A 313 -22.80 2.77 -32.48
N ILE A 314 -22.94 2.45 -31.19
CA ILE A 314 -23.45 3.37 -30.16
C ILE A 314 -22.50 3.46 -28.97
N VAL A 315 -22.19 4.70 -28.59
CA VAL A 315 -21.37 5.03 -27.42
C VAL A 315 -22.19 5.85 -26.44
N VAL A 316 -22.09 5.50 -25.16
CA VAL A 316 -22.63 6.31 -24.07
C VAL A 316 -21.51 7.15 -23.47
N LEU A 317 -21.74 8.45 -23.36
CA LEU A 317 -20.95 9.36 -22.54
C LEU A 317 -21.75 9.55 -21.25
N GLY A 318 -21.27 9.00 -20.16
CA GLY A 318 -22.01 8.98 -18.90
C GLY A 318 -21.17 9.48 -17.75
N HIS A 319 -21.68 10.46 -17.03
CA HIS A 319 -21.03 10.92 -15.82
C HIS A 319 -21.60 10.19 -14.59
N THR A 320 -21.19 8.93 -14.47
CA THR A 320 -21.60 7.99 -13.43
C THR A 320 -20.39 7.22 -12.90
N PRO A 321 -20.34 6.88 -11.60
CA PRO A 321 -19.21 6.21 -10.99
C PRO A 321 -19.02 4.79 -11.54
N SER A 322 -17.78 4.34 -11.59
CA SER A 322 -17.40 2.97 -11.96
C SER A 322 -16.31 2.44 -11.02
N VAL A 323 -16.19 1.11 -10.89
CA VAL A 323 -15.18 0.49 -10.03
C VAL A 323 -14.50 -0.65 -10.77
N GLN A 324 -13.18 -0.58 -10.88
CA GLN A 324 -12.36 -1.64 -11.46
C GLN A 324 -12.31 -2.87 -10.53
N GLY A 325 -12.71 -4.03 -11.05
CA GLY A 325 -12.51 -5.33 -10.42
C GLY A 325 -11.29 -6.08 -10.96
N ALA A 326 -11.18 -7.37 -10.65
CA ALA A 326 -10.11 -8.22 -11.19
C ALA A 326 -10.31 -8.47 -12.70
N GLY A 327 -9.24 -8.35 -13.50
CA GLY A 327 -9.31 -8.55 -14.95
C GLY A 327 -10.19 -7.49 -15.61
N GLU A 328 -11.18 -7.94 -16.41
CA GLU A 328 -12.14 -7.05 -17.08
C GLU A 328 -13.45 -6.87 -16.30
N SER A 329 -13.53 -7.30 -15.03
CA SER A 329 -14.73 -7.08 -14.23
C SER A 329 -14.86 -5.62 -13.79
N VAL A 330 -16.10 -5.12 -13.78
CA VAL A 330 -16.46 -3.75 -13.36
C VAL A 330 -17.69 -3.82 -12.47
N SER A 331 -17.76 -2.95 -11.46
CA SER A 331 -18.94 -2.72 -10.63
C SER A 331 -19.22 -1.22 -10.46
N GLY A 332 -20.21 -0.86 -9.65
CA GLY A 332 -20.65 0.53 -9.44
C GLY A 332 -21.82 0.92 -10.36
N GLU A 333 -22.32 2.15 -10.18
CA GLU A 333 -23.55 2.64 -10.85
C GLU A 333 -23.51 2.43 -12.37
N THR A 334 -22.38 2.68 -13.03
CA THR A 334 -22.23 2.47 -14.48
C THR A 334 -22.47 1.00 -14.87
N ALA A 335 -21.94 0.06 -14.09
CA ALA A 335 -22.14 -1.36 -14.35
C ALA A 335 -23.59 -1.79 -14.08
N ASP A 336 -24.24 -1.21 -13.07
CA ASP A 336 -25.65 -1.47 -12.75
C ASP A 336 -26.57 -0.92 -13.84
N ILE A 337 -26.31 0.29 -14.35
CA ILE A 337 -27.00 0.87 -15.50
C ILE A 337 -26.91 -0.07 -16.70
N MET A 338 -25.70 -0.48 -17.09
CA MET A 338 -25.52 -1.37 -18.24
C MET A 338 -26.09 -2.77 -18.02
N THR A 339 -26.09 -3.26 -16.79
CA THR A 339 -26.78 -4.50 -16.42
C THR A 339 -28.28 -4.38 -16.64
N LYS A 340 -28.90 -3.28 -16.21
CA LYS A 340 -30.32 -2.99 -16.45
C LYS A 340 -30.62 -2.81 -17.94
N VAL A 341 -29.79 -2.09 -18.69
CA VAL A 341 -29.91 -1.96 -20.15
C VAL A 341 -29.93 -3.34 -20.82
N ASN A 342 -28.97 -4.21 -20.49
CA ASN A 342 -28.88 -5.57 -21.03
C ASN A 342 -30.05 -6.48 -20.61
N GLN A 343 -30.66 -6.23 -19.45
CA GLN A 343 -31.86 -6.97 -19.01
C GLN A 343 -33.12 -6.52 -19.75
N VAL A 344 -33.30 -5.20 -19.94
CA VAL A 344 -34.49 -4.60 -20.57
C VAL A 344 -34.43 -4.73 -22.10
N ASP A 345 -33.24 -4.58 -22.68
CA ASP A 345 -32.98 -4.72 -24.10
C ASP A 345 -31.72 -5.56 -24.37
N PRO A 346 -31.82 -6.90 -24.33
CA PRO A 346 -30.68 -7.80 -24.52
C PRO A 346 -29.99 -7.70 -25.88
N ASN A 347 -30.62 -7.07 -26.87
CA ASN A 347 -30.09 -6.87 -28.22
C ASN A 347 -29.75 -5.40 -28.48
N ASN A 348 -29.60 -4.58 -27.45
CA ASN A 348 -29.11 -3.21 -27.61
C ASN A 348 -27.74 -3.21 -28.30
N SER A 349 -27.44 -2.13 -29.02
CA SER A 349 -26.18 -1.98 -29.76
C SER A 349 -25.19 -1.04 -29.06
N VAL A 350 -25.18 -1.02 -27.72
CA VAL A 350 -24.25 -0.16 -26.97
C VAL A 350 -22.88 -0.84 -26.87
N ASP A 351 -21.88 -0.26 -27.54
CA ASP A 351 -20.53 -0.83 -27.66
C ASP A 351 -19.57 -0.33 -26.58
N ALA A 352 -19.73 0.92 -26.16
CA ALA A 352 -18.85 1.55 -25.19
C ALA A 352 -19.59 2.52 -24.28
N PHE A 353 -19.07 2.67 -23.06
CA PHE A 353 -19.51 3.63 -22.05
C PHE A 353 -18.28 4.33 -21.48
N PHE A 354 -18.18 5.64 -21.70
CA PHE A 354 -17.17 6.50 -21.07
C PHE A 354 -17.75 7.00 -19.75
N ALA A 355 -17.19 6.53 -18.63
CA ALA A 355 -17.62 6.83 -17.26
C ALA A 355 -16.84 8.01 -16.65
N GLY A 356 -17.23 8.45 -15.44
CA GLY A 356 -16.63 9.58 -14.73
C GLY A 356 -16.98 9.62 -13.24
N HIS A 357 -17.00 10.82 -12.65
CA HIS A 357 -17.53 11.16 -11.31
C HIS A 357 -16.64 10.80 -10.12
N ASN A 358 -16.18 9.55 -10.00
CA ASN A 358 -15.45 9.09 -8.82
C ASN A 358 -13.91 9.06 -9.00
N HIS A 359 -13.39 9.66 -10.07
CA HIS A 359 -11.96 9.88 -10.31
C HIS A 359 -11.07 8.63 -10.37
N VAL A 360 -11.61 7.47 -10.79
CA VAL A 360 -10.86 6.21 -10.80
C VAL A 360 -10.34 5.81 -12.19
N TYR A 361 -9.41 4.86 -12.19
CA TYR A 361 -9.10 4.07 -13.37
C TYR A 361 -10.16 2.98 -13.52
N THR A 362 -10.75 2.85 -14.72
CA THR A 362 -11.59 1.70 -15.09
C THR A 362 -11.33 1.30 -16.53
N ASN A 363 -11.21 0.00 -16.79
CA ASN A 363 -11.18 -0.60 -18.12
C ASN A 363 -11.68 -2.04 -18.03
N GLY A 364 -12.98 -2.24 -18.22
CA GLY A 364 -13.59 -3.57 -18.21
C GLY A 364 -14.86 -3.66 -19.04
N VAL A 365 -15.61 -4.74 -18.88
CA VAL A 365 -16.70 -5.10 -19.80
C VAL A 365 -17.94 -5.54 -19.02
N VAL A 366 -19.10 -5.05 -19.44
CA VAL A 366 -20.42 -5.54 -19.01
C VAL A 366 -21.20 -5.97 -20.26
N GLY A 367 -21.46 -7.28 -20.39
CA GLY A 367 -22.04 -7.83 -21.62
C GLY A 367 -21.10 -7.62 -22.81
N ASN A 368 -21.56 -6.88 -23.83
CA ASN A 368 -20.76 -6.51 -25.00
C ASN A 368 -20.26 -5.06 -24.96
N THR A 369 -20.44 -4.36 -23.82
CA THR A 369 -20.12 -2.94 -23.69
C THR A 369 -18.81 -2.73 -22.94
N ARG A 370 -17.87 -2.00 -23.55
CA ARG A 370 -16.61 -1.58 -22.91
C ARG A 370 -16.85 -0.37 -21.99
N ILE A 371 -16.55 -0.50 -20.71
CA ILE A 371 -16.62 0.61 -19.73
C ILE A 371 -15.20 1.14 -19.47
N VAL A 372 -15.01 2.45 -19.59
CA VAL A 372 -13.70 3.12 -19.47
C VAL A 372 -13.76 4.41 -18.67
N GLN A 373 -12.74 4.66 -17.85
CA GLN A 373 -12.56 5.90 -17.08
C GLN A 373 -11.06 6.20 -16.90
N SER A 374 -10.66 7.46 -17.04
CA SER A 374 -9.27 7.92 -17.10
C SER A 374 -8.79 8.70 -15.89
N THR A 375 -9.22 8.31 -14.70
CA THR A 375 -8.91 9.02 -13.44
C THR A 375 -9.56 10.41 -13.44
N SER A 376 -8.77 11.50 -13.33
CA SER A 376 -9.26 12.88 -13.33
C SER A 376 -8.16 13.88 -13.74
N GLN A 377 -8.52 15.15 -13.87
CA GLN A 377 -7.62 16.32 -13.99
C GLN A 377 -6.62 16.24 -15.15
N GLY A 378 -6.98 15.51 -16.21
CA GLY A 378 -6.09 15.27 -17.36
C GLY A 378 -4.83 14.48 -17.03
N LYS A 379 -4.74 13.82 -15.87
CA LYS A 379 -3.58 12.98 -15.47
C LYS A 379 -3.48 11.70 -16.32
N GLY A 380 -4.60 11.25 -16.86
CA GLY A 380 -4.68 10.16 -17.82
C GLY A 380 -5.66 10.47 -18.95
N TYR A 381 -5.64 9.63 -19.97
CA TYR A 381 -6.55 9.69 -21.10
C TYR A 381 -6.90 8.30 -21.63
N ILE A 382 -8.06 8.19 -22.27
CA ILE A 382 -8.59 6.97 -22.87
C ILE A 382 -8.17 6.92 -24.34
N ASP A 383 -7.71 5.76 -24.81
CA ASP A 383 -7.57 5.42 -26.22
C ASP A 383 -8.34 4.12 -26.49
N LEU A 384 -9.57 4.29 -26.98
CA LEU A 384 -10.49 3.21 -27.35
C LEU A 384 -10.47 3.00 -28.86
N GLN A 385 -10.31 1.75 -29.31
CA GLN A 385 -10.19 1.37 -30.71
C GLN A 385 -11.08 0.18 -31.05
N GLY A 386 -11.72 0.24 -32.22
CA GLY A 386 -12.58 -0.83 -32.74
C GLY A 386 -12.62 -0.85 -34.27
N GLU A 387 -13.05 -1.97 -34.84
CA GLU A 387 -13.25 -2.14 -36.28
C GLU A 387 -14.73 -1.94 -36.61
N TYR A 388 -15.07 -0.92 -37.39
CA TYR A 388 -16.42 -0.65 -37.85
C TYR A 388 -16.72 -1.41 -39.15
N ASP A 389 -17.76 -2.22 -39.18
CA ASP A 389 -18.21 -2.93 -40.38
C ASP A 389 -19.28 -2.11 -41.12
N THR A 390 -18.94 -1.72 -42.36
CA THR A 390 -19.83 -0.94 -43.24
C THR A 390 -21.06 -1.71 -43.73
N ALA A 391 -21.09 -3.04 -43.59
CA ALA A 391 -22.24 -3.86 -43.92
C ALA A 391 -23.29 -3.90 -42.79
N THR A 392 -22.83 -3.91 -41.53
CA THR A 392 -23.70 -3.94 -40.34
C THR A 392 -23.95 -2.56 -39.75
N ASN A 393 -23.16 -1.55 -40.13
CA ASN A 393 -23.10 -0.23 -39.50
C ASN A 393 -22.78 -0.26 -37.99
N ASP A 394 -21.99 -1.25 -37.59
CA ASP A 394 -21.69 -1.56 -36.19
C ASP A 394 -20.22 -1.96 -36.01
N PHE A 395 -19.75 -2.01 -34.76
CA PHE A 395 -18.45 -2.61 -34.47
C PHE A 395 -18.49 -4.14 -34.65
N VAL A 396 -17.42 -4.71 -35.21
CA VAL A 396 -17.29 -6.17 -35.42
C VAL A 396 -17.31 -6.93 -34.09
N SER A 397 -16.81 -6.31 -33.03
CA SER A 397 -16.75 -6.84 -31.67
C SER A 397 -16.62 -5.69 -30.68
N THR A 398 -16.86 -5.94 -29.39
CA THR A 398 -16.62 -4.97 -28.31
C THR A 398 -15.26 -4.27 -28.50
N PRO A 399 -15.25 -2.93 -28.61
CA PRO A 399 -14.02 -2.17 -28.75
C PRO A 399 -13.04 -2.42 -27.59
N LYS A 400 -11.75 -2.31 -27.91
CA LYS A 400 -10.66 -2.44 -26.94
C LYS A 400 -10.20 -1.06 -26.51
N ALA A 401 -9.76 -0.92 -25.27
CA ALA A 401 -9.27 0.35 -24.77
C ALA A 401 -7.95 0.19 -24.02
N THR A 402 -7.18 1.27 -24.04
CA THR A 402 -6.11 1.53 -23.08
C THR A 402 -6.42 2.84 -22.35
N VAL A 403 -6.02 2.91 -21.10
CA VAL A 403 -6.08 4.13 -20.30
C VAL A 403 -4.65 4.45 -19.91
N ASN A 404 -4.16 5.59 -20.40
CA ASN A 404 -2.75 5.92 -20.46
C ASN A 404 -2.45 7.16 -19.60
N PRO A 405 -1.29 7.22 -18.94
CA PRO A 405 -0.84 8.42 -18.24
C PRO A 405 -0.49 9.54 -19.24
N VAL A 406 -0.71 10.78 -18.81
CA VAL A 406 -0.11 11.97 -19.42
C VAL A 406 1.24 12.21 -18.74
N ASP A 407 2.25 11.40 -19.11
CA ASP A 407 3.55 11.37 -18.43
C ASP A 407 4.46 12.54 -18.88
N PRO A 408 4.94 13.41 -17.97
CA PRO A 408 5.87 14.49 -18.31
C PRO A 408 7.21 13.99 -18.86
N ASN A 409 7.57 12.73 -18.62
CA ASN A 409 8.82 12.13 -19.07
C ASN A 409 8.64 11.24 -20.32
N GLY A 410 7.43 11.17 -20.89
CA GLY A 410 7.12 10.31 -22.04
C GLY A 410 7.65 10.81 -23.40
N GLY A 411 8.40 11.92 -23.43
CA GLY A 411 8.97 12.48 -24.66
C GLY A 411 7.95 13.13 -25.60
N VAL A 412 6.75 13.42 -25.10
CA VAL A 412 5.69 14.10 -25.86
C VAL A 412 5.88 15.60 -25.82
N THR A 413 5.73 16.26 -26.97
CA THR A 413 5.81 17.72 -27.06
C THR A 413 4.50 18.35 -26.59
N LEU A 414 4.60 19.38 -25.75
CA LEU A 414 3.46 20.20 -25.31
C LEU A 414 2.82 20.93 -26.50
N ASP A 415 1.49 21.01 -26.53
CA ASP A 415 0.80 21.84 -27.52
C ASP A 415 0.99 23.33 -27.19
N ALA A 416 1.62 24.06 -28.12
CA ALA A 416 1.99 25.46 -27.92
C ALA A 416 0.77 26.38 -27.78
N THR A 417 -0.30 26.14 -28.54
CA THR A 417 -1.50 26.98 -28.50
C THR A 417 -2.29 26.76 -27.21
N VAL A 418 -2.42 25.51 -26.77
CA VAL A 418 -3.00 25.22 -25.45
C VAL A 418 -2.15 25.86 -24.35
N LYS A 419 -0.82 25.75 -24.44
CA LYS A 419 0.08 26.40 -23.47
C LYS A 419 -0.13 27.92 -23.41
N GLU A 420 -0.30 28.59 -24.55
CA GLU A 420 -0.59 30.03 -24.58
C GLU A 420 -1.91 30.39 -23.88
N ILE A 421 -2.95 29.56 -24.00
CA ILE A 421 -4.21 29.76 -23.28
C ILE A 421 -4.00 29.63 -21.76
N VAL A 422 -3.22 28.63 -21.34
CA VAL A 422 -2.86 28.42 -19.93
C VAL A 422 -2.06 29.61 -19.38
N ASP A 423 -1.03 30.06 -20.10
CA ASP A 423 -0.16 31.17 -19.68
C ASP A 423 -0.94 32.50 -19.57
N ASP A 424 -1.87 32.77 -20.50
CA ASP A 424 -2.76 33.95 -20.44
C ASP A 424 -3.67 33.89 -19.22
N ALA A 425 -4.27 32.72 -18.96
CA ALA A 425 -5.13 32.51 -17.80
C ALA A 425 -4.36 32.72 -16.48
N ASP A 426 -3.18 32.12 -16.35
CA ASP A 426 -2.27 32.29 -15.20
C ASP A 426 -1.89 33.76 -14.99
N THR A 427 -1.62 34.48 -16.08
CA THR A 427 -1.25 35.91 -16.03
C THR A 427 -2.39 36.77 -15.48
N ARG A 428 -3.63 36.52 -15.93
CA ARG A 428 -4.79 37.35 -15.57
C ARG A 428 -5.25 37.16 -14.13
N VAL A 429 -5.17 35.94 -13.63
CA VAL A 429 -5.63 35.65 -12.26
C VAL A 429 -4.62 36.08 -11.20
N LYS A 430 -3.39 36.41 -11.62
CA LYS A 430 -2.28 36.75 -10.72
C LYS A 430 -2.64 37.77 -9.66
N ASP A 431 -3.24 38.89 -10.06
CA ASP A 431 -3.59 39.98 -9.13
C ASP A 431 -4.59 39.52 -8.05
N VAL A 432 -5.57 38.68 -8.42
CA VAL A 432 -6.54 38.14 -7.46
C VAL A 432 -5.87 37.09 -6.57
N THR A 433 -5.03 36.23 -7.13
CA THR A 433 -4.30 35.23 -6.33
C THR A 433 -3.30 35.86 -5.34
N ASP A 434 -2.77 37.05 -5.67
CA ASP A 434 -1.86 37.81 -4.81
C ASP A 434 -2.60 38.68 -3.77
N GLU A 435 -3.93 38.83 -3.88
CA GLU A 435 -4.77 39.60 -2.96
C GLU A 435 -4.66 39.06 -1.54
N LYS A 436 -4.42 39.96 -0.57
CA LYS A 436 -4.49 39.63 0.86
C LYS A 436 -5.93 39.35 1.26
N ILE A 437 -6.18 38.17 1.83
CA ILE A 437 -7.49 37.78 2.36
C ILE A 437 -7.53 37.64 3.88
N GLY A 438 -6.36 37.56 4.52
CA GLY A 438 -6.27 37.50 5.97
C GLY A 438 -4.88 37.75 6.52
N THR A 439 -4.78 37.70 7.84
CA THR A 439 -3.54 37.94 8.58
C THR A 439 -3.28 36.77 9.53
N ALA A 440 -2.12 36.13 9.44
CA ALA A 440 -1.68 35.11 10.38
C ALA A 440 -1.22 35.71 11.72
N ASP A 441 -1.24 34.91 12.79
CA ASP A 441 -0.73 35.32 14.10
C ASP A 441 0.79 35.52 14.12
N LYS A 442 1.50 34.76 13.29
CA LYS A 442 2.95 34.80 13.06
C LYS A 442 3.25 34.88 11.57
N ALA A 443 4.40 35.47 11.22
CA ALA A 443 4.93 35.50 9.86
C ALA A 443 5.64 34.18 9.48
N GLU A 444 4.95 33.06 9.70
CA GLU A 444 5.45 31.70 9.49
C GLU A 444 4.33 30.87 8.84
N ASP A 445 4.69 29.96 7.92
CA ASP A 445 3.74 29.06 7.27
C ASP A 445 3.01 28.19 8.30
N ILE A 446 1.69 28.01 8.12
CA ILE A 446 0.93 27.02 8.89
C ILE A 446 1.06 25.68 8.16
N THR A 447 1.85 24.77 8.73
CA THR A 447 2.35 23.61 8.00
C THR A 447 1.34 22.47 7.90
N ARG A 448 1.47 21.67 6.84
CA ARG A 448 0.82 20.38 6.64
C ARG A 448 1.61 19.21 7.22
N THR A 449 2.74 19.49 7.87
CA THR A 449 3.56 18.47 8.53
C THR A 449 2.76 17.82 9.65
N VAL A 450 2.66 16.50 9.60
CA VAL A 450 1.91 15.71 10.57
C VAL A 450 2.79 15.24 11.74
N ASN A 451 2.19 15.02 12.90
CA ASN A 451 2.81 14.25 13.98
C ASN A 451 2.76 12.72 13.70
N GLU A 452 3.27 11.92 14.63
CA GLU A 452 3.31 10.45 14.55
C GLU A 452 1.94 9.75 14.44
N LEU A 453 0.85 10.50 14.62
CA LEU A 453 -0.52 9.99 14.54
C LEU A 453 -1.30 10.56 13.34
N GLY A 454 -0.68 11.43 12.54
CA GLY A 454 -1.29 12.03 11.34
C GLY A 454 -1.94 13.39 11.54
N GLU A 455 -1.86 14.03 12.71
CA GLU A 455 -2.47 15.37 12.93
C GLU A 455 -1.53 16.48 12.43
N SER A 456 -2.05 17.47 11.70
CA SER A 456 -1.28 18.65 11.22
C SER A 456 -1.92 19.98 11.62
N PRO A 457 -1.13 21.06 11.80
CA PRO A 457 -1.67 22.40 12.05
C PRO A 457 -2.67 22.87 10.98
N VAL A 458 -2.34 22.76 9.70
CA VAL A 458 -3.24 23.23 8.62
C VAL A 458 -4.49 22.34 8.51
N GLY A 459 -4.38 21.04 8.81
CA GLY A 459 -5.53 20.14 8.81
C GLY A 459 -6.53 20.44 9.91
N ASN A 460 -6.03 20.79 11.09
CA ASN A 460 -6.86 21.33 12.17
C ASN A 460 -7.57 22.62 11.72
N LEU A 461 -6.84 23.53 11.08
CA LEU A 461 -7.38 24.79 10.59
C LEU A 461 -8.48 24.60 9.52
N VAL A 462 -8.26 23.71 8.55
CA VAL A 462 -9.22 23.42 7.47
C VAL A 462 -10.51 22.83 8.05
N THR A 463 -10.41 21.85 8.94
CA THR A 463 -11.60 21.24 9.55
C THR A 463 -12.33 22.20 10.50
N ASP A 464 -11.61 23.08 11.19
CA ASP A 464 -12.23 24.14 11.98
C ASP A 464 -12.97 25.16 11.10
N ALA A 465 -12.39 25.51 9.95
CA ALA A 465 -13.02 26.37 8.96
C ALA A 465 -14.35 25.78 8.45
N GLN A 466 -14.37 24.47 8.17
CA GLN A 466 -15.57 23.76 7.72
C GLN A 466 -16.68 23.80 8.78
N VAL A 467 -16.39 23.48 10.04
CA VAL A 467 -17.37 23.59 11.14
C VAL A 467 -17.85 25.03 11.32
N TYR A 468 -16.93 26.00 11.28
CA TYR A 468 -17.26 27.41 11.46
C TYR A 468 -18.22 27.91 10.37
N MET A 469 -17.90 27.64 9.10
CA MET A 469 -18.68 28.11 7.97
C MET A 469 -20.04 27.40 7.89
N ALA A 470 -20.11 26.11 8.21
CA ALA A 470 -21.39 25.40 8.33
C ALA A 470 -22.31 26.07 9.35
N LYS A 471 -21.81 26.32 10.57
CA LYS A 471 -22.59 27.01 11.61
C LYS A 471 -22.99 28.42 11.22
N LYS A 472 -22.09 29.16 10.57
CA LYS A 472 -22.38 30.50 10.04
C LYS A 472 -23.49 30.48 8.99
N ASN A 473 -23.55 29.44 8.18
CA ASN A 473 -24.58 29.23 7.16
C ASN A 473 -25.89 28.65 7.71
N GLY A 474 -26.00 28.47 9.04
CA GLY A 474 -27.20 27.98 9.71
C GLY A 474 -27.27 26.47 9.90
N GLU A 475 -26.19 25.75 9.57
CA GLU A 475 -26.10 24.30 9.72
C GLU A 475 -25.37 23.93 11.01
N ASP A 476 -26.12 23.38 11.98
CA ASP A 476 -25.59 22.96 13.26
C ASP A 476 -24.89 21.60 13.16
N VAL A 477 -23.67 21.59 12.63
CA VAL A 477 -22.81 20.41 12.53
C VAL A 477 -22.02 20.19 13.82
N ASP A 478 -21.91 18.93 14.24
CA ASP A 478 -21.10 18.53 15.40
C ASP A 478 -19.61 18.52 15.06
N PHE A 479 -19.25 17.92 13.91
CA PHE A 479 -17.87 17.59 13.55
C PHE A 479 -17.57 17.90 12.09
N ALA A 480 -16.28 18.02 11.77
CA ALA A 480 -15.79 17.97 10.40
C ALA A 480 -14.73 16.88 10.24
N MET A 481 -14.69 16.24 9.08
CA MET A 481 -13.62 15.32 8.69
C MET A 481 -13.20 15.60 7.26
N THR A 482 -11.88 15.63 7.01
CA THR A 482 -11.33 15.70 5.65
C THR A 482 -10.12 14.79 5.53
N ASN A 483 -9.93 14.19 4.36
CA ASN A 483 -8.78 13.32 4.09
C ASN A 483 -7.50 14.13 3.94
N ASN A 484 -6.38 13.56 4.38
CA ASN A 484 -5.06 14.15 4.22
C ASN A 484 -4.71 14.46 2.75
N GLY A 485 -5.22 13.66 1.82
CA GLY A 485 -5.05 13.87 0.38
C GLY A 485 -5.73 15.13 -0.16
N GLY A 486 -6.79 15.61 0.51
CA GLY A 486 -7.51 16.85 0.20
C GLY A 486 -6.73 18.12 0.53
N ILE A 487 -5.73 18.03 1.42
CA ILE A 487 -4.89 19.16 1.85
C ILE A 487 -3.57 19.14 1.07
N ARG A 488 -3.37 20.11 0.19
CA ARG A 488 -2.35 20.01 -0.87
C ARG A 488 -1.07 20.77 -0.59
N ASP A 489 -1.13 21.84 0.17
CA ASP A 489 0.02 22.67 0.51
C ASP A 489 -0.04 23.13 1.98
N ASP A 490 1.07 23.68 2.46
CA ASP A 490 1.07 24.51 3.66
C ASP A 490 0.28 25.79 3.37
N LEU A 491 -0.34 26.39 4.39
CA LEU A 491 -0.85 27.73 4.23
C LEU A 491 0.32 28.71 4.27
N LYS A 492 0.75 29.16 3.09
CA LYS A 492 1.87 30.08 2.95
C LYS A 492 1.55 31.46 3.53
N VAL A 493 2.47 31.96 4.35
CA VAL A 493 2.34 33.27 5.01
C VAL A 493 3.48 34.18 4.57
N LYS A 494 3.15 35.38 4.10
CA LYS A 494 4.15 36.38 3.71
C LYS A 494 4.86 36.94 4.94
N ALA A 495 6.04 37.56 4.73
CA ALA A 495 6.87 38.12 5.80
C ALA A 495 6.15 39.21 6.65
N ASP A 496 5.11 39.85 6.12
CA ASP A 496 4.25 40.80 6.82
C ASP A 496 3.05 40.15 7.52
N SER A 497 3.07 38.81 7.67
CA SER A 497 1.97 37.97 8.17
C SER A 497 0.72 37.94 7.29
N SER A 498 0.76 38.47 6.06
CA SER A 498 -0.40 38.39 5.17
C SER A 498 -0.58 36.99 4.56
N ILE A 499 -1.83 36.55 4.49
CA ILE A 499 -2.27 35.34 3.79
C ILE A 499 -2.98 35.78 2.51
N THR A 500 -2.56 35.24 1.37
CA THR A 500 -3.19 35.56 0.08
C THR A 500 -4.28 34.57 -0.29
N TRP A 501 -5.14 35.00 -1.22
CA TRP A 501 -6.17 34.13 -1.80
C TRP A 501 -5.54 32.88 -2.42
N GLY A 502 -4.46 33.05 -3.20
CA GLY A 502 -3.75 31.94 -3.85
C GLY A 502 -3.12 30.96 -2.86
N ALA A 503 -2.64 31.45 -1.70
CA ALA A 503 -2.10 30.58 -0.66
C ALA A 503 -3.21 29.69 -0.04
N ALA A 504 -4.41 30.24 0.19
CA ALA A 504 -5.54 29.46 0.68
C ALA A 504 -6.08 28.46 -0.35
N GLN A 505 -6.17 28.87 -1.63
CA GLN A 505 -6.50 27.97 -2.74
C GLN A 505 -5.52 26.80 -2.83
N ALA A 506 -4.22 27.06 -2.69
CA ALA A 506 -3.21 26.00 -2.77
C ALA A 506 -3.39 24.93 -1.68
N VAL A 507 -3.98 25.28 -0.53
CA VAL A 507 -4.30 24.32 0.55
C VAL A 507 -5.49 23.44 0.19
N GLN A 508 -6.60 24.03 -0.30
CA GLN A 508 -7.81 23.34 -0.76
C GLN A 508 -8.04 23.73 -2.23
N PRO A 509 -7.46 23.02 -3.21
CA PRO A 509 -7.50 23.46 -4.61
C PRO A 509 -8.57 22.76 -5.45
N PHE A 510 -9.28 21.80 -4.87
CA PHE A 510 -10.11 20.87 -5.63
C PHE A 510 -11.54 21.33 -5.79
N GLY A 511 -12.00 22.35 -5.06
CA GLY A 511 -13.40 22.76 -5.07
C GLY A 511 -14.36 21.58 -4.88
N ASN A 512 -14.01 20.61 -4.04
CA ASN A 512 -14.90 19.50 -3.68
C ASN A 512 -16.13 20.08 -3.01
N ILE A 513 -17.32 19.59 -3.34
CA ILE A 513 -18.54 20.07 -2.68
C ILE A 513 -18.54 19.58 -1.24
N MET A 514 -18.72 20.51 -0.31
CA MET A 514 -18.85 20.18 1.10
C MET A 514 -20.24 19.59 1.35
N GLN A 515 -20.28 18.38 1.90
CA GLN A 515 -21.49 17.63 2.17
C GLN A 515 -21.77 17.53 3.67
N ILE A 516 -23.03 17.66 4.02
CA ILE A 516 -23.54 17.50 5.37
C ILE A 516 -24.20 16.14 5.46
N VAL A 517 -23.68 15.29 6.32
CA VAL A 517 -24.14 13.90 6.50
C VAL A 517 -24.52 13.64 7.95
N GLU A 518 -25.41 12.67 8.16
CA GLU A 518 -25.69 12.11 9.46
C GLU A 518 -25.10 10.70 9.60
N MET A 519 -24.39 10.48 10.72
CA MET A 519 -23.77 9.20 11.04
C MET A 519 -24.00 8.86 12.52
N THR A 520 -24.18 7.58 12.82
CA THR A 520 -24.17 7.08 14.20
C THR A 520 -22.76 7.11 14.79
N GLY A 521 -22.64 7.18 16.12
CA GLY A 521 -21.33 7.08 16.80
C GLY A 521 -20.55 5.81 16.39
N GLN A 522 -21.25 4.70 16.12
CA GLN A 522 -20.63 3.47 15.63
C GLN A 522 -20.05 3.63 14.22
N GLN A 523 -20.76 4.29 13.31
CA GLN A 523 -20.24 4.57 11.97
C GLN A 523 -19.03 5.51 12.02
N ILE A 524 -19.05 6.51 12.91
CA ILE A 524 -17.88 7.38 13.16
C ILE A 524 -16.68 6.56 13.62
N GLU A 525 -16.86 5.65 14.57
CA GLU A 525 -15.80 4.75 15.02
C GLU A 525 -15.28 3.86 13.88
N ASN A 526 -16.18 3.30 13.07
CA ASN A 526 -15.83 2.46 11.92
C ASN A 526 -14.97 3.24 10.92
N VAL A 527 -15.38 4.46 10.54
CA VAL A 527 -14.59 5.36 9.67
C VAL A 527 -13.20 5.63 10.25
N LEU A 528 -13.11 5.96 11.54
CA LEU A 528 -11.83 6.26 12.18
C LEU A 528 -10.90 5.03 12.23
N ASN A 529 -11.47 3.82 12.27
CA ASN A 529 -10.75 2.55 12.17
C ASN A 529 -10.38 2.14 10.73
N GLN A 530 -10.91 2.81 9.69
CA GLN A 530 -10.50 2.60 8.29
C GLN A 530 -9.18 3.32 7.91
N GLN A 531 -8.63 4.13 8.82
CA GLN A 531 -7.39 4.88 8.58
C GLN A 531 -6.15 3.97 8.48
N SER A 532 -5.15 4.41 7.70
CA SER A 532 -3.85 3.78 7.51
C SER A 532 -2.70 4.80 7.55
N ASP A 533 -1.45 4.36 7.46
CA ASP A 533 -0.28 5.25 7.34
C ASP A 533 -0.34 6.17 6.11
N LYS A 534 -1.01 5.72 5.03
CA LYS A 534 -1.12 6.48 3.78
C LYS A 534 -2.31 7.44 3.78
N TYR A 535 -3.44 6.97 4.30
CA TYR A 535 -4.73 7.67 4.25
C TYR A 535 -5.30 7.82 5.66
N PHE A 536 -5.44 9.06 6.10
CA PHE A 536 -5.91 9.40 7.43
C PHE A 536 -6.73 10.69 7.40
N LEU A 537 -7.54 10.91 8.42
CA LEU A 537 -8.47 12.02 8.53
C LEU A 537 -7.90 13.11 9.44
N GLN A 538 -8.04 14.36 9.00
CA GLN A 538 -8.03 15.51 9.90
C GLN A 538 -9.45 15.68 10.44
N VAL A 539 -9.58 16.10 11.70
CA VAL A 539 -10.89 16.17 12.37
C VAL A 539 -11.06 17.48 13.13
N SER A 540 -12.29 17.97 13.23
CA SER A 540 -12.68 19.05 14.14
C SER A 540 -13.93 18.66 14.93
N GLY A 541 -14.08 19.22 16.13
CA GLY A 541 -15.21 19.00 17.04
C GLY A 541 -15.15 17.71 17.87
N LEU A 542 -14.19 16.81 17.59
CA LEU A 542 -13.97 15.58 18.36
C LEU A 542 -12.49 15.34 18.69
N LYS A 543 -12.26 14.48 19.69
CA LYS A 543 -10.98 13.89 20.06
C LYS A 543 -11.13 12.38 20.15
N TYR A 544 -10.05 11.64 19.90
CA TYR A 544 -10.08 10.19 20.06
C TYR A 544 -8.73 9.60 20.45
N THR A 545 -8.78 8.49 21.19
CA THR A 545 -7.60 7.72 21.59
C THR A 545 -7.47 6.48 20.70
N VAL A 546 -6.22 6.12 20.39
CA VAL A 546 -5.91 4.92 19.61
C VAL A 546 -4.86 4.04 20.29
N GLU A 547 -5.00 2.74 20.13
CA GLU A 547 -3.95 1.77 20.43
C GLU A 547 -3.23 1.40 19.12
N LYS A 548 -1.90 1.55 19.09
CA LYS A 548 -1.10 1.13 17.93
C LYS A 548 -0.96 -0.39 17.90
N ASN A 549 -1.28 -0.99 16.75
CA ASN A 549 -1.05 -2.39 16.45
C ASN A 549 -0.23 -2.49 15.15
N GLY A 550 1.10 -2.49 15.28
CA GLY A 550 2.02 -2.38 14.15
C GLY A 550 1.85 -1.05 13.42
N THR A 551 1.52 -1.11 12.12
CA THR A 551 1.22 0.05 11.25
C THR A 551 -0.26 0.45 11.26
N SER A 552 -1.11 -0.27 12.02
CA SER A 552 -2.52 0.05 12.17
C SER A 552 -2.81 0.66 13.54
N SER A 553 -3.92 1.38 13.66
CA SER A 553 -4.37 1.97 14.92
C SER A 553 -5.83 1.59 15.15
N VAL A 554 -6.15 1.14 16.37
CA VAL A 554 -7.53 0.81 16.76
C VAL A 554 -8.04 1.89 17.70
N VAL A 555 -9.17 2.49 17.37
CA VAL A 555 -9.85 3.49 18.21
C VAL A 555 -10.30 2.83 19.52
N LYS A 556 -10.12 3.55 20.64
CA LYS A 556 -10.53 3.09 21.98
C LYS A 556 -11.62 3.93 22.58
N GLU A 557 -11.45 5.25 22.51
CA GLU A 557 -12.40 6.21 23.05
C GLU A 557 -12.55 7.35 22.05
N ILE A 558 -13.78 7.85 21.92
CA ILE A 558 -14.11 9.01 21.10
C ILE A 558 -14.92 9.96 21.98
N GLU A 559 -14.51 11.22 22.02
CA GLU A 559 -15.17 12.27 22.79
C GLU A 559 -15.36 13.50 21.91
N LYS A 560 -16.36 14.33 22.22
CA LYS A 560 -16.44 15.69 21.69
C LYS A 560 -15.26 16.51 22.21
N ALA A 561 -15.00 17.64 21.57
CA ALA A 561 -13.93 18.56 21.99
C ALA A 561 -14.08 19.05 23.45
N ASP A 562 -15.29 19.03 24.03
CA ASP A 562 -15.59 19.37 25.42
C ASP A 562 -15.42 18.21 26.43
N GLY A 563 -15.03 17.02 25.95
CA GLY A 563 -14.85 15.81 26.75
C GLY A 563 -16.12 14.94 26.90
N THR A 564 -17.22 15.30 26.23
CA THR A 564 -18.44 14.46 26.24
C THR A 564 -18.22 13.18 25.42
N PRO A 565 -18.40 11.97 25.97
CA PRO A 565 -18.25 10.73 25.20
C PRO A 565 -19.21 10.64 24.00
N ILE A 566 -18.73 10.05 22.91
CA ILE A 566 -19.55 9.71 21.74
C ILE A 566 -20.28 8.38 21.99
N GLU A 567 -21.60 8.39 21.87
CA GLU A 567 -22.43 7.21 22.09
C GLU A 567 -22.66 6.48 20.77
N ALA A 568 -22.38 5.17 20.73
CA ALA A 568 -22.43 4.37 19.50
C ALA A 568 -23.75 4.46 18.72
N ASN A 569 -24.90 4.50 19.43
CA ASN A 569 -26.23 4.50 18.80
C ASN A 569 -26.81 5.90 18.56
N LYS A 570 -26.10 6.97 18.96
CA LYS A 570 -26.56 8.34 18.77
C LYS A 570 -26.12 8.86 17.41
N THR A 571 -26.99 9.59 16.73
CA THR A 571 -26.69 10.25 15.46
C THR A 571 -26.04 11.61 15.69
N TYR A 572 -25.04 11.92 14.88
CA TYR A 572 -24.31 13.17 14.85
C TYR A 572 -24.30 13.72 13.43
N LYS A 573 -24.24 15.04 13.29
CA LYS A 573 -24.17 15.70 11.98
C LYS A 573 -22.72 16.07 11.68
N LEU A 574 -22.20 15.60 10.56
CA LEU A 574 -20.82 15.82 10.13
C LEU A 574 -20.79 16.61 8.85
N ILE A 575 -19.75 17.42 8.68
CA ILE A 575 -19.38 17.98 7.39
C ILE A 575 -18.14 17.26 6.83
N ILE A 576 -18.25 16.76 5.60
CA ILE A 576 -17.20 16.05 4.86
C ILE A 576 -17.15 16.56 3.42
N ASN A 577 -16.13 16.21 2.64
CA ASN A 577 -16.14 16.47 1.20
C ASN A 577 -16.84 15.33 0.44
N ASP A 578 -17.39 15.62 -0.74
CA ASP A 578 -18.02 14.66 -1.66
C ASP A 578 -17.11 13.46 -2.03
N PHE A 579 -15.81 13.68 -2.18
CA PHE A 579 -14.83 12.62 -2.40
C PHE A 579 -14.85 11.57 -1.28
N LEU A 580 -14.91 11.99 -0.02
CA LEU A 580 -15.04 11.10 1.13
C LEU A 580 -16.41 10.43 1.18
N TYR A 581 -17.49 11.15 0.87
CA TYR A 581 -18.83 10.58 0.82
C TYR A 581 -18.94 9.44 -0.20
N GLY A 582 -18.29 9.60 -1.36
CA GLY A 582 -18.15 8.55 -2.38
C GLY A 582 -17.26 7.36 -1.99
N GLY A 583 -16.72 7.33 -0.77
CA GLY A 583 -15.83 6.27 -0.28
C GLY A 583 -14.37 6.44 -0.68
N GLY A 584 -13.97 7.65 -1.09
CA GLY A 584 -12.60 7.99 -1.47
C GLY A 584 -11.56 7.61 -0.42
N ASP A 585 -10.33 7.37 -0.86
CA ASP A 585 -9.20 6.91 -0.02
C ASP A 585 -9.45 5.61 0.78
N GLY A 586 -10.51 4.86 0.45
CA GLY A 586 -10.88 3.61 1.10
C GLY A 586 -11.82 3.78 2.30
N PHE A 587 -12.35 4.98 2.53
CA PHE A 587 -13.29 5.26 3.62
C PHE A 587 -14.73 4.84 3.27
N SER A 588 -14.93 3.55 2.98
CA SER A 588 -16.19 3.02 2.48
C SER A 588 -17.38 3.18 3.43
N GLU A 589 -17.14 3.38 4.74
CA GLU A 589 -18.23 3.56 5.70
C GLU A 589 -18.98 4.88 5.47
N PHE A 590 -18.33 5.91 4.91
CA PHE A 590 -19.00 7.16 4.54
C PHE A 590 -20.10 6.97 3.48
N THR A 591 -19.99 5.95 2.63
CA THR A 591 -21.03 5.63 1.62
C THR A 591 -22.35 5.19 2.24
N GLN A 592 -22.35 4.85 3.54
CA GLN A 592 -23.53 4.48 4.31
C GLN A 592 -24.11 5.65 5.11
N ALA A 593 -23.49 6.83 5.03
CA ALA A 593 -23.96 8.02 5.72
C ALA A 593 -25.22 8.57 5.04
N GLU A 594 -26.15 9.08 5.83
CA GLU A 594 -27.35 9.70 5.26
C GLU A 594 -27.02 11.15 4.89
N LEU A 595 -27.03 11.46 3.60
CA LEU A 595 -26.80 12.82 3.13
C LEU A 595 -27.99 13.73 3.45
N LYS A 596 -27.70 14.89 4.03
CA LYS A 596 -28.69 15.90 4.45
C LYS A 596 -28.63 17.17 3.62
N GLY A 597 -27.51 17.46 2.98
CA GLY A 597 -27.35 18.61 2.11
C GLY A 597 -25.91 18.87 1.70
N ALA A 598 -25.72 19.97 1.00
CA ALA A 598 -24.43 20.45 0.51
C ALA A 598 -24.23 21.93 0.87
N MET A 599 -22.98 22.37 0.90
CA MET A 599 -22.57 23.76 1.09
C MET A 599 -21.61 24.20 -0.03
N ASP A 600 -21.11 25.43 0.08
CA ASP A 600 -20.05 25.92 -0.79
C ASP A 600 -18.85 24.95 -0.81
N PRO A 601 -18.10 24.87 -1.92
CA PRO A 601 -16.97 23.96 -2.03
C PRO A 601 -15.89 24.19 -0.95
N ASP A 602 -15.03 23.20 -0.75
CA ASP A 602 -13.97 23.17 0.27
C ASP A 602 -13.08 24.43 0.23
N THR A 603 -12.82 24.88 -0.98
CA THR A 603 -12.00 26.02 -1.36
C THR A 603 -12.62 27.33 -0.89
N GLU A 604 -13.84 27.62 -1.33
CA GLU A 604 -14.62 28.80 -0.95
C GLU A 604 -14.91 28.82 0.55
N THR A 605 -15.16 27.64 1.13
CA THR A 605 -15.34 27.47 2.57
C THR A 605 -14.09 27.92 3.33
N PHE A 606 -12.90 27.47 2.92
CA PHE A 606 -11.65 27.82 3.59
C PHE A 606 -11.28 29.31 3.41
N ILE A 607 -11.41 29.82 2.19
CA ILE A 607 -11.16 31.25 1.88
C ILE A 607 -12.16 32.15 2.62
N GLY A 608 -13.43 31.76 2.64
CA GLY A 608 -14.51 32.46 3.32
C GLY A 608 -14.26 32.56 4.83
N TYR A 609 -13.79 31.48 5.45
CA TYR A 609 -13.38 31.48 6.85
C TYR A 609 -12.26 32.47 7.14
N ILE A 610 -11.18 32.45 6.34
CA ILE A 610 -10.03 33.37 6.53
C ILE A 610 -10.46 34.83 6.35
N LYS A 611 -11.26 35.13 5.32
CA LYS A 611 -11.83 36.47 5.09
C LYS A 611 -12.70 36.92 6.25
N ASP A 612 -13.48 36.01 6.83
CA ASP A 612 -14.33 36.34 7.97
C ASP A 612 -13.50 36.62 9.23
N LEU A 613 -12.43 35.87 9.48
CA LEU A 613 -11.51 36.19 10.58
C LEU A 613 -10.91 37.59 10.41
N GLU A 614 -10.40 37.93 9.23
CA GLU A 614 -9.85 39.25 8.92
C GLU A 614 -10.89 40.37 9.12
N ALA A 615 -12.10 40.19 8.59
CA ALA A 615 -13.20 41.15 8.73
C ALA A 615 -13.59 41.38 10.21
N ASN A 616 -13.39 40.37 11.06
CA ASN A 616 -13.62 40.44 12.50
C ASN A 616 -12.36 40.80 13.31
N GLY A 617 -11.27 41.21 12.65
CA GLY A 617 -10.01 41.59 13.30
C GLY A 617 -9.30 40.43 14.03
N LYS A 618 -9.64 39.18 13.70
CA LYS A 618 -9.02 37.97 14.25
C LYS A 618 -7.89 37.52 13.34
N LYS A 619 -6.82 37.03 13.95
CA LYS A 619 -5.69 36.45 13.21
C LYS A 619 -5.91 34.96 13.00
N VAL A 620 -5.40 34.44 11.89
CA VAL A 620 -5.37 33.01 11.58
C VAL A 620 -4.23 32.37 12.35
N SER A 621 -4.52 31.32 13.12
CA SER A 621 -3.52 30.55 13.86
C SER A 621 -3.96 29.10 13.95
N ALA A 622 -3.02 28.17 13.86
CA ALA A 622 -3.29 26.77 14.11
C ALA A 622 -2.06 26.05 14.66
N LYS A 623 -2.29 24.97 15.37
CA LYS A 623 -1.26 24.09 15.94
C LYS A 623 -1.80 22.68 16.08
N ILE A 624 -0.93 21.75 16.42
CA ILE A 624 -1.32 20.42 16.89
C ILE A 624 -1.88 20.55 18.30
N GLU A 625 -3.04 19.94 18.54
CA GLU A 625 -3.83 20.06 19.77
C GLU A 625 -4.03 18.72 20.48
N GLY A 626 -3.57 17.62 19.87
CA GLY A 626 -3.82 16.27 20.38
C GLY A 626 -5.28 15.87 20.12
N ARG A 627 -5.79 16.13 18.92
CA ARG A 627 -7.12 15.65 18.49
C ARG A 627 -7.14 14.13 18.34
N LYS A 628 -5.95 13.54 18.12
CA LYS A 628 -5.70 12.10 18.18
C LYS A 628 -4.55 11.83 19.14
N THR A 629 -4.74 10.94 20.11
CA THR A 629 -3.71 10.58 21.09
C THR A 629 -3.56 9.07 21.21
N LEU A 630 -2.41 8.60 21.71
CA LEU A 630 -2.26 7.20 22.09
C LEU A 630 -3.08 6.92 23.35
N ALA A 631 -3.69 5.75 23.41
CA ALA A 631 -4.31 5.24 24.64
C ALA A 631 -3.24 5.19 25.75
N PRO A 632 -3.56 5.61 26.99
CA PRO A 632 -2.64 5.48 28.11
C PRO A 632 -2.23 4.01 28.25
N VAL A 633 -0.93 3.74 28.23
CA VAL A 633 -0.41 2.40 28.58
C VAL A 633 -0.66 2.22 30.07
N ASP A 634 -1.43 1.20 30.47
CA ASP A 634 -1.60 0.84 31.88
C ASP A 634 -0.20 0.50 32.46
N PRO A 635 0.34 1.30 33.39
CA PRO A 635 1.66 1.06 33.94
C PRO A 635 1.78 -0.32 34.61
N ALA A 636 0.67 -0.87 35.11
CA ALA A 636 0.64 -2.21 35.67
C ALA A 636 0.76 -3.29 34.59
N ALA A 637 0.21 -3.06 33.39
CA ALA A 637 0.29 -4.02 32.28
C ALA A 637 1.71 -4.09 31.70
N GLU A 638 2.36 -2.95 31.48
CA GLU A 638 3.76 -2.89 31.02
C GLU A 638 4.72 -3.51 32.06
N GLU A 639 4.51 -3.19 33.34
CA GLU A 639 5.29 -3.78 34.43
C GLU A 639 5.06 -5.28 34.57
N THR A 640 3.84 -5.79 34.30
CA THR A 640 3.55 -7.23 34.30
C THR A 640 4.35 -7.97 33.23
N GLU A 641 4.44 -7.43 32.02
CA GLU A 641 5.25 -8.04 30.94
C GLU A 641 6.74 -7.97 31.25
N LYS A 642 7.20 -6.86 31.83
CA LYS A 642 8.59 -6.74 32.29
C LYS A 642 8.92 -7.75 33.38
N ILE A 643 8.03 -7.96 34.36
CA ILE A 643 8.17 -9.00 35.38
C ILE A 643 8.28 -10.38 34.73
N LYS A 644 7.44 -10.71 33.73
CA LYS A 644 7.49 -12.00 33.02
C LYS A 644 8.84 -12.23 32.34
N ASN A 645 9.39 -11.19 31.71
CA ASN A 645 10.63 -11.29 30.94
C ASN A 645 11.89 -11.28 31.82
N ASP A 646 11.90 -10.48 32.88
CA ASP A 646 13.10 -10.23 33.68
C ASP A 646 13.23 -11.17 34.89
N THR A 647 12.16 -11.91 35.25
CA THR A 647 12.19 -12.81 36.41
C THR A 647 12.91 -14.13 36.09
N LYS A 648 13.96 -14.43 36.86
CA LYS A 648 14.68 -15.70 36.85
C LYS A 648 14.71 -16.27 38.25
N LEU A 649 14.21 -17.49 38.42
CA LEU A 649 14.16 -18.20 39.70
C LEU A 649 15.26 -19.25 39.70
N ASN A 650 16.07 -19.28 40.77
CA ASN A 650 17.08 -20.34 40.93
C ASN A 650 16.40 -21.67 41.30
N GLU A 651 17.11 -22.78 41.03
CA GLU A 651 16.64 -24.11 41.40
C GLU A 651 16.45 -24.23 42.92
N LEU A 652 15.40 -24.95 43.33
CA LEU A 652 15.05 -25.16 44.72
C LEU A 652 15.04 -26.66 45.03
N HIS A 653 15.85 -27.09 45.98
CA HIS A 653 16.01 -28.49 46.38
C HIS A 653 15.40 -28.77 47.75
N GLU A 654 15.06 -30.03 48.03
CA GLU A 654 14.56 -30.46 49.32
C GLU A 654 15.60 -30.22 50.42
N GLY A 655 15.26 -29.38 51.40
CA GLY A 655 16.14 -28.98 52.50
C GLY A 655 16.74 -27.58 52.37
N ASP A 656 16.53 -26.89 51.25
CA ASP A 656 16.93 -25.49 51.09
C ASP A 656 16.13 -24.59 52.05
N THR A 657 16.81 -23.65 52.69
CA THR A 657 16.16 -22.72 53.64
C THR A 657 15.63 -21.45 52.96
N HIS A 658 16.04 -21.17 51.71
CA HIS A 658 15.70 -19.95 50.98
C HIS A 658 15.44 -20.23 49.50
N LEU A 659 14.50 -19.49 48.91
CA LEU A 659 14.37 -19.36 47.45
C LEU A 659 15.04 -18.05 47.01
N THR A 660 15.90 -18.12 46.00
CA THR A 660 16.64 -16.98 45.46
C THR A 660 16.33 -16.78 43.97
N GLY A 661 16.53 -15.55 43.48
CA GLY A 661 16.36 -15.23 42.07
C GLY A 661 16.58 -13.76 41.78
N THR A 662 16.32 -13.38 40.53
CA THR A 662 16.33 -12.00 40.05
C THR A 662 14.97 -11.65 39.46
N THR A 663 14.56 -10.40 39.58
CA THR A 663 13.36 -9.84 38.94
C THR A 663 13.56 -8.32 38.74
N ILE A 664 12.50 -7.55 38.50
CA ILE A 664 12.61 -6.09 38.43
C ILE A 664 12.99 -5.51 39.81
N PRO A 665 13.70 -4.36 39.87
CA PRO A 665 14.04 -3.72 41.14
C PRO A 665 12.82 -3.29 41.96
N ASN A 666 12.93 -3.35 43.28
CA ASN A 666 11.90 -2.94 44.24
C ASN A 666 10.54 -3.68 44.10
N ALA A 667 10.52 -4.86 43.48
CA ALA A 667 9.32 -5.69 43.41
C ALA A 667 9.10 -6.46 44.72
N THR A 668 7.84 -6.61 45.11
CA THR A 668 7.44 -7.49 46.20
C THR A 668 7.37 -8.93 45.71
N VAL A 669 8.14 -9.83 46.32
CA VAL A 669 8.18 -11.26 46.05
C VAL A 669 7.47 -12.01 47.17
N SER A 670 6.49 -12.83 46.82
CA SER A 670 5.75 -13.67 47.78
C SER A 670 5.69 -15.12 47.29
N VAL A 671 5.68 -16.07 48.22
CA VAL A 671 5.70 -17.50 47.93
C VAL A 671 4.55 -18.19 48.67
N ALA A 672 3.82 -19.06 47.98
CA ALA A 672 2.74 -19.86 48.54
C ALA A 672 2.81 -21.32 48.08
N ALA A 673 2.56 -22.27 48.98
CA ALA A 673 2.42 -23.69 48.65
C ALA A 673 1.01 -24.01 48.17
N LYS A 674 0.87 -24.75 47.06
CA LYS A 674 -0.40 -25.01 46.36
C LYS A 674 -1.44 -25.81 47.18
N GLU A 675 -1.04 -26.48 48.26
CA GLU A 675 -1.87 -27.50 48.97
C GLU A 675 -2.25 -27.20 50.44
N THR A 676 -1.99 -26.02 51.00
CA THR A 676 -2.36 -25.77 52.41
C THR A 676 -3.52 -24.79 52.56
N LYS A 677 -4.59 -25.24 53.22
CA LYS A 677 -5.67 -24.38 53.77
C LYS A 677 -5.19 -23.55 54.98
N SER A 678 -3.90 -23.20 55.06
CA SER A 678 -3.31 -22.48 56.18
C SER A 678 -3.18 -21.00 55.87
N ARG A 679 -3.62 -20.17 56.80
CA ARG A 679 -3.80 -18.72 56.70
C ARG A 679 -2.61 -17.95 57.27
N ALA A 680 -1.38 -18.47 57.09
CA ALA A 680 -0.15 -17.80 57.50
C ALA A 680 0.58 -17.29 56.24
N LEU A 681 0.55 -15.97 56.02
CA LEU A 681 1.28 -15.29 54.95
C LEU A 681 2.77 -15.25 55.33
N PRO A 682 3.70 -15.82 54.54
CA PRO A 682 5.10 -15.42 54.65
C PRO A 682 5.19 -13.95 54.21
N GLN A 683 5.83 -13.09 55.01
CA GLN A 683 6.05 -11.70 54.63
C GLN A 683 6.76 -11.67 53.27
N GLY A 684 6.12 -11.02 52.29
CA GLY A 684 6.77 -10.79 51.01
C GLY A 684 8.01 -9.92 51.22
N ILE A 685 9.11 -10.30 50.58
CA ILE A 685 10.33 -9.48 50.59
C ILE A 685 10.31 -8.52 49.41
N THR A 686 11.11 -7.47 49.49
CA THR A 686 11.32 -6.58 48.35
C THR A 686 12.65 -6.90 47.69
N SER A 687 12.69 -7.05 46.36
CA SER A 687 13.93 -7.20 45.61
C SER A 687 14.79 -5.95 45.75
N ASP A 688 16.11 -6.12 45.72
CA ASP A 688 17.04 -5.00 45.85
C ASP A 688 17.06 -4.10 44.59
N LYS A 689 17.92 -3.07 44.61
CA LYS A 689 18.08 -2.11 43.51
C LYS A 689 18.53 -2.75 42.19
N ASP A 690 19.14 -3.94 42.25
CA ASP A 690 19.61 -4.70 41.10
C ASP A 690 18.64 -5.84 40.75
N GLY A 691 17.52 -5.95 41.46
CA GLY A 691 16.47 -6.94 41.23
C GLY A 691 16.69 -8.29 41.93
N ASN A 692 17.73 -8.46 42.74
CA ASN A 692 17.99 -9.71 43.44
C ASN A 692 17.07 -9.88 44.65
N PHE A 693 16.69 -11.12 44.95
CA PHE A 693 15.90 -11.44 46.13
C PHE A 693 16.30 -12.79 46.75
N SER A 694 16.08 -12.93 48.06
CA SER A 694 16.27 -14.18 48.82
C SER A 694 15.20 -14.29 49.90
N ILE A 695 14.20 -15.16 49.68
CA ILE A 695 13.06 -15.33 50.58
C ILE A 695 13.20 -16.62 51.39
N ALA A 696 13.11 -16.50 52.71
CA ALA A 696 13.17 -17.65 53.62
C ALA A 696 11.93 -18.54 53.47
N LEU A 697 12.14 -19.86 53.52
CA LEU A 697 11.10 -20.88 53.32
C LEU A 697 10.72 -21.60 54.62
N ASP A 698 11.23 -21.16 55.78
CA ASP A 698 11.14 -21.85 57.07
C ASP A 698 9.72 -22.21 57.54
N GLN A 699 8.68 -21.56 56.99
CA GLN A 699 7.27 -21.82 57.30
C GLN A 699 6.56 -22.69 56.25
N LEU A 700 7.26 -23.13 55.21
CA LEU A 700 6.73 -23.94 54.12
C LEU A 700 7.38 -25.32 54.15
N GLU A 701 6.58 -26.38 54.34
CA GLU A 701 7.08 -27.75 54.25
C GLU A 701 7.39 -28.15 52.79
N ILE A 702 8.58 -27.75 52.34
CA ILE A 702 9.12 -28.13 51.03
C ILE A 702 9.63 -29.58 51.07
N LYS A 703 9.12 -30.39 50.13
CA LYS A 703 9.53 -31.79 49.91
C LYS A 703 9.67 -31.99 48.42
N GLU A 704 10.54 -32.92 48.03
CA GLU A 704 10.73 -33.28 46.62
C GLU A 704 9.38 -33.52 45.92
N GLY A 705 9.23 -32.94 44.72
CA GLY A 705 8.04 -33.09 43.88
C GLY A 705 6.90 -32.12 44.19
N LYS A 706 6.96 -31.34 45.28
CA LYS A 706 5.98 -30.27 45.54
C LYS A 706 6.21 -29.04 44.66
N GLU A 707 5.15 -28.29 44.40
CA GLU A 707 5.18 -27.02 43.68
C GLU A 707 4.89 -25.82 44.61
N LEU A 708 5.67 -24.76 44.44
CA LEU A 708 5.45 -23.45 45.03
C LEU A 708 5.02 -22.45 43.96
N THR A 709 4.07 -21.58 44.28
CA THR A 709 3.72 -20.42 43.47
C THR A 709 4.47 -19.20 43.99
N VAL A 710 5.26 -18.57 43.13
CA VAL A 710 5.99 -17.34 43.40
C VAL A 710 5.27 -16.21 42.70
N THR A 711 4.69 -15.27 43.45
CA THR A 711 4.03 -14.09 42.90
C THR A 711 4.92 -12.87 43.08
N ILE A 712 5.25 -12.23 41.96
CA ILE A 712 6.00 -10.98 41.90
C ILE A 712 4.99 -9.85 41.65
N THR A 713 5.04 -8.81 42.47
CA THR A 713 4.26 -7.57 42.31
C THR A 713 5.21 -6.39 42.20
N GLY A 714 5.20 -5.69 41.07
CA GLY A 714 6.01 -4.49 40.88
C GLY A 714 5.43 -3.25 41.59
N PRO A 715 6.21 -2.17 41.69
CA PRO A 715 5.79 -0.93 42.35
C PRO A 715 4.57 -0.24 41.70
N ASN A 716 4.29 -0.47 40.42
CA ASN A 716 3.09 0.01 39.73
C ASN A 716 1.92 -0.98 39.78
N ASN A 717 1.98 -2.00 40.65
CA ASN A 717 1.01 -3.08 40.82
C ASN A 717 0.89 -4.07 39.65
N GLY A 718 1.84 -4.08 38.71
CA GLY A 718 1.96 -5.17 37.74
C GLY A 718 2.28 -6.49 38.44
N LYS A 719 1.66 -7.59 38.01
CA LYS A 719 1.71 -8.88 38.72
C LYS A 719 1.87 -10.05 37.78
N SER A 720 2.84 -10.91 38.09
CA SER A 720 2.97 -12.23 37.46
C SER A 720 3.23 -13.30 38.49
N SER A 721 2.82 -14.53 38.19
CA SER A 721 3.03 -15.70 39.05
C SER A 721 3.76 -16.79 38.30
N PHE A 722 4.73 -17.39 38.98
CA PHE A 722 5.62 -18.42 38.45
C PHE A 722 5.49 -19.67 39.32
N THR A 723 5.68 -20.84 38.73
CA THR A 723 5.66 -22.10 39.48
C THR A 723 7.08 -22.64 39.58
N VAL A 724 7.51 -22.95 40.81
CA VAL A 724 8.82 -23.55 41.11
C VAL A 724 8.58 -24.95 41.67
N LYS A 725 9.22 -25.96 41.06
CA LYS A 725 9.18 -27.34 41.54
C LYS A 725 10.35 -27.60 42.48
N VAL A 726 10.08 -28.21 43.63
CA VAL A 726 11.12 -28.63 44.58
C VAL A 726 11.78 -29.91 44.08
N LEU A 727 13.08 -29.87 43.85
CA LEU A 727 13.93 -30.96 43.40
C LEU A 727 14.42 -31.82 44.58
N ALA A 728 15.00 -32.99 44.32
CA ALA A 728 15.55 -33.87 45.35
C ALA A 728 16.67 -33.20 46.14
N LYS A 729 16.88 -33.58 47.41
CA LYS A 729 17.98 -33.05 48.24
C LYS A 729 19.34 -33.29 47.57
N THR A 730 20.15 -32.23 47.42
CA THR A 730 21.48 -32.33 46.80
C THR A 730 22.43 -33.22 47.63
N PRO A 731 23.17 -34.17 47.02
CA PRO A 731 24.18 -34.94 47.75
C PRO A 731 25.32 -34.04 48.23
N VAL A 732 25.93 -34.38 49.39
CA VAL A 732 27.19 -33.75 49.83
C VAL A 732 28.26 -34.09 48.80
N VAL A 733 28.74 -33.08 48.08
CA VAL A 733 29.76 -33.24 47.03
C VAL A 733 31.12 -33.46 47.67
N ASP A 734 31.83 -34.49 47.22
CA ASP A 734 33.22 -34.77 47.60
C ASP A 734 34.11 -33.57 47.20
N PRO A 735 34.90 -32.96 48.11
CA PRO A 735 35.83 -31.88 47.78
C PRO A 735 36.73 -32.21 46.57
N LYS A 736 37.00 -33.50 46.35
CA LYS A 736 37.74 -34.00 45.18
C LYS A 736 36.98 -33.82 43.87
N GLU A 737 35.65 -34.00 43.86
CA GLU A 737 34.82 -33.81 42.67
C GLU A 737 34.68 -32.33 42.30
N GLU A 738 34.53 -31.45 43.29
CA GLU A 738 34.45 -30.00 43.06
C GLU A 738 35.78 -29.45 42.53
N GLU A 739 36.91 -29.90 43.09
CA GLU A 739 38.24 -29.55 42.58
C GLU A 739 38.49 -30.11 41.18
N THR A 740 38.06 -31.35 40.90
CA THR A 740 38.14 -31.94 39.54
C THR A 740 37.36 -31.11 38.52
N LYS A 741 36.18 -30.59 38.89
CA LYS A 741 35.39 -29.70 38.03
C LYS A 741 36.12 -28.36 37.79
N LYS A 742 36.68 -27.74 38.83
CA LYS A 742 37.46 -26.50 38.70
C LYS A 742 38.67 -26.67 37.79
N ILE A 743 39.39 -27.78 37.90
CA ILE A 743 40.52 -28.10 37.00
C ILE A 743 40.04 -28.18 35.54
N LYS A 744 38.91 -28.84 35.27
CA LYS A 744 38.34 -28.94 33.91
C LYS A 744 37.96 -27.57 33.35
N ASP A 745 37.34 -26.71 34.16
CA ASP A 745 36.87 -25.39 33.74
C ASP A 745 38.00 -24.35 33.59
N SER A 746 39.10 -24.47 34.34
CA SER A 746 40.18 -23.46 34.35
C SER A 746 41.39 -23.82 33.50
N THR A 747 41.60 -25.10 33.15
CA THR A 747 42.83 -25.51 32.44
C THR A 747 42.82 -25.09 30.97
N LYS A 748 43.89 -24.44 30.53
CA LYS A 748 44.17 -24.06 29.14
C LYS A 748 45.63 -24.34 28.82
N LEU A 749 45.88 -25.15 27.79
CA LEU A 749 47.22 -25.48 27.30
C LEU A 749 47.59 -24.54 26.15
N ASP A 750 48.81 -24.02 26.14
CA ASP A 750 49.36 -23.34 24.97
C ASP A 750 49.71 -24.37 23.88
N LYS A 751 49.73 -23.92 22.62
CA LYS A 751 50.12 -24.79 21.49
C LYS A 751 51.57 -25.24 21.62
N ILE A 752 51.83 -26.51 21.33
CA ILE A 752 53.16 -27.11 21.37
C ILE A 752 53.61 -27.53 19.97
N PHE A 753 54.82 -27.14 19.60
CA PHE A 753 55.41 -27.43 18.29
C PHE A 753 56.58 -28.41 18.40
N GLU A 754 56.85 -29.11 17.31
CA GLU A 754 58.02 -29.98 17.18
C GLU A 754 59.31 -29.19 17.50
N GLY A 755 60.12 -29.73 18.42
CA GLY A 755 61.36 -29.10 18.89
C GLY A 755 61.21 -28.05 19.99
N ASP A 756 59.99 -27.78 20.47
CA ASP A 756 59.79 -26.91 21.63
C ASP A 756 60.41 -27.53 22.90
N GLN A 757 61.01 -26.67 23.72
CA GLN A 757 61.75 -27.07 24.91
C GLN A 757 60.85 -27.17 26.15
N SER A 758 59.69 -26.50 26.13
CA SER A 758 58.77 -26.48 27.27
C SER A 758 57.32 -26.39 26.83
N LEU A 759 56.42 -27.05 27.57
CA LEU A 759 54.98 -26.87 27.49
C LEU A 759 54.52 -25.84 28.53
N THR A 760 53.74 -24.85 28.11
CA THR A 760 53.15 -23.82 29.01
C THR A 760 51.63 -23.88 29.02
N GLY A 761 51.03 -23.35 30.09
CA GLY A 761 49.59 -23.24 30.21
C GLY A 761 49.15 -22.59 31.52
N VAL A 762 47.83 -22.57 31.73
CA VAL A 762 47.18 -22.08 32.96
C VAL A 762 46.21 -23.13 33.48
N THR A 763 46.14 -23.31 34.79
CA THR A 763 45.18 -24.16 35.50
C THR A 763 44.86 -23.56 36.89
N ILE A 764 44.32 -24.32 37.84
CA ILE A 764 44.15 -23.84 39.22
C ILE A 764 45.52 -23.62 39.90
N PRO A 765 45.64 -22.72 40.89
CA PRO A 765 46.88 -22.49 41.62
C PRO A 765 47.40 -23.72 42.37
N ASN A 766 48.72 -23.90 42.43
CA ASN A 766 49.41 -24.97 43.15
C ASN A 766 49.01 -26.41 42.75
N ALA A 767 48.51 -26.62 41.53
CA ALA A 767 48.26 -27.95 41.00
C ALA A 767 49.55 -28.59 40.52
N THR A 768 49.66 -29.91 40.65
CA THR A 768 50.75 -30.71 40.08
C THR A 768 50.44 -31.06 38.62
N ILE A 769 51.39 -30.87 37.72
CA ILE A 769 51.26 -31.11 36.28
C ILE A 769 52.21 -32.22 35.86
N GLU A 770 51.67 -33.26 35.23
CA GLU A 770 52.44 -34.36 34.66
C GLU A 770 52.22 -34.41 33.15
N VAL A 771 53.30 -34.44 32.38
CA VAL A 771 53.26 -34.44 30.91
C VAL A 771 53.82 -35.77 30.40
N ALA A 772 53.02 -36.51 29.63
CA ALA A 772 53.37 -37.82 29.11
C ALA A 772 53.04 -37.94 27.61
N VAL A 773 53.86 -38.68 26.87
CA VAL A 773 53.55 -39.08 25.49
C VAL A 773 53.02 -40.53 25.52
N PRO A 774 51.74 -40.76 25.19
CA PRO A 774 51.20 -42.12 25.11
C PRO A 774 51.85 -42.91 23.97
N GLU A 775 52.16 -44.19 24.21
CA GLU A 775 52.62 -45.11 23.17
C GLU A 775 51.46 -45.43 22.20
N VAL A 776 51.68 -45.23 20.90
CA VAL A 776 50.68 -45.54 19.87
C VAL A 776 50.53 -47.06 19.75
N LYS A 777 49.42 -47.62 20.24
CA LYS A 777 48.98 -48.98 19.87
C LYS A 777 48.46 -48.97 18.43
N SER A 778 48.91 -49.92 17.61
CA SER A 778 48.13 -50.33 16.44
C SER A 778 46.76 -50.86 16.91
N ALA A 779 45.72 -50.63 16.11
CA ALA A 779 44.30 -50.67 16.48
C ALA A 779 43.69 -52.03 16.91
N GLU A 780 44.45 -52.95 17.51
CA GLU A 780 43.96 -54.23 18.04
C GLU A 780 44.64 -54.57 19.37
N ALA A 781 44.15 -54.05 20.52
CA ALA A 781 44.25 -54.71 21.84
C ALA A 781 43.60 -53.88 22.98
N ALA A 782 42.51 -54.39 23.54
CA ALA A 782 41.81 -53.88 24.72
C ALA A 782 42.54 -54.26 26.04
N ALA A 783 43.40 -53.36 26.54
CA ALA A 783 43.87 -53.26 27.93
C ALA A 783 44.77 -51.99 28.07
N PRO A 784 44.80 -51.27 29.21
CA PRO A 784 45.65 -50.09 29.37
C PRO A 784 47.13 -50.50 29.46
N ALA A 785 47.99 -49.90 28.64
CA ALA A 785 49.44 -50.08 28.66
C ALA A 785 50.10 -48.97 29.52
N PRO A 786 51.27 -49.21 30.15
CA PRO A 786 51.96 -48.22 30.96
C PRO A 786 52.48 -47.03 30.12
N MET A 787 52.45 -45.82 30.67
CA MET A 787 52.95 -44.60 30.02
C MET A 787 54.47 -44.72 29.74
N ALA A 788 54.88 -44.56 28.48
CA ALA A 788 56.22 -44.96 28.04
C ALA A 788 57.30 -43.85 28.11
N LYS A 789 56.93 -42.55 28.19
CA LYS A 789 57.85 -41.45 28.53
C LYS A 789 57.12 -40.31 29.24
N VAL A 790 57.58 -39.96 30.43
CA VAL A 790 57.10 -38.81 31.21
C VAL A 790 58.20 -37.75 31.22
N ALA A 791 57.82 -36.48 31.06
CA ALA A 791 58.74 -35.36 31.23
C ALA A 791 59.28 -35.36 32.67
N ALA A 792 60.57 -35.60 32.84
CA ALA A 792 61.25 -35.47 34.13
C ALA A 792 62.17 -34.24 34.10
N GLN A 793 61.92 -33.28 34.98
CA GLN A 793 62.81 -32.15 35.26
C GLN A 793 63.87 -32.54 36.31
N ALA A 794 65.03 -31.86 36.26
CA ALA A 794 66.08 -31.98 37.27
C ALA A 794 65.54 -31.55 38.65
N ALA A 795 66.07 -32.15 39.72
CA ALA A 795 65.52 -32.19 41.08
C ALA A 795 65.29 -30.85 41.83
N GLU A 796 65.37 -29.69 41.18
CA GLU A 796 65.26 -28.37 41.83
C GLU A 796 64.12 -27.45 41.32
N GLU A 797 63.30 -27.82 40.32
CA GLU A 797 62.06 -27.10 39.98
C GLU A 797 60.80 -27.97 40.15
N PRO A 798 59.73 -27.49 40.84
CA PRO A 798 58.52 -28.27 41.04
C PRO A 798 57.63 -28.26 39.78
N ASN A 799 57.13 -29.45 39.39
CA ASN A 799 56.11 -29.65 38.36
C ASN A 799 54.73 -29.12 38.81
N THR A 800 54.65 -27.85 39.22
CA THR A 800 53.44 -27.26 39.80
C THR A 800 53.11 -25.91 39.18
N SER A 801 51.82 -25.56 39.12
CA SER A 801 51.39 -24.22 38.76
C SER A 801 51.67 -23.21 39.87
N ASP A 802 51.97 -21.97 39.50
CA ASP A 802 52.21 -20.87 40.43
C ASP A 802 50.91 -20.37 41.11
N ALA A 803 51.01 -19.32 41.94
CA ALA A 803 49.88 -18.74 42.65
C ALA A 803 48.79 -18.16 41.72
N ASP A 804 49.16 -17.84 40.47
CA ASP A 804 48.24 -17.36 39.43
C ASP A 804 47.75 -18.52 38.52
N GLY A 805 48.15 -19.76 38.84
CA GLY A 805 47.76 -20.96 38.09
C GLY A 805 48.59 -21.23 36.83
N LYS A 806 49.65 -20.46 36.55
CA LYS A 806 50.47 -20.65 35.34
C LYS A 806 51.53 -21.72 35.57
N PHE A 807 51.84 -22.50 34.53
CA PHE A 807 52.89 -23.51 34.59
C PHE A 807 53.77 -23.53 33.33
N LYS A 808 54.98 -24.06 33.50
CA LYS A 808 55.94 -24.32 32.42
C LYS A 808 56.69 -25.62 32.71
N ILE A 809 56.46 -26.65 31.92
CA ILE A 809 57.09 -27.97 32.07
C ILE A 809 58.12 -28.18 30.97
N ASP A 810 59.34 -28.57 31.32
CA ASP A 810 60.37 -28.96 30.34
C ASP A 810 60.00 -30.28 29.66
N VAL A 811 59.92 -30.25 28.34
CA VAL A 811 59.55 -31.40 27.49
C VAL A 811 60.68 -31.79 26.53
N GLN A 812 61.86 -31.18 26.65
CA GLN A 812 63.01 -31.44 25.77
C GLN A 812 63.37 -32.93 25.72
N ASN A 813 63.29 -33.60 26.87
CA ASN A 813 63.60 -35.02 27.03
C ASN A 813 62.57 -35.97 26.36
N LEU A 814 61.37 -35.47 26.04
CA LEU A 814 60.32 -36.24 25.38
C LEU A 814 60.57 -36.42 23.88
N LYS A 815 61.40 -35.57 23.26
CA LYS A 815 61.72 -35.59 21.81
C LYS A 815 60.45 -35.62 20.95
N LEU A 816 59.56 -34.66 21.21
CA LEU A 816 58.27 -34.53 20.55
C LEU A 816 58.43 -34.37 19.04
N GLN A 817 57.66 -35.14 18.26
CA GLN A 817 57.58 -35.06 16.81
C GLN A 817 56.21 -34.59 16.36
N ALA A 818 56.13 -33.88 15.24
CA ALA A 818 54.87 -33.43 14.68
C ALA A 818 53.90 -34.61 14.44
N GLY A 819 52.64 -34.44 14.84
CA GLY A 819 51.61 -35.48 14.77
C GLY A 819 51.56 -36.43 15.96
N GLN A 820 52.44 -36.28 16.97
CA GLN A 820 52.29 -36.95 18.26
C GLN A 820 51.27 -36.24 19.14
N GLU A 821 50.57 -37.01 19.99
CA GLU A 821 49.71 -36.47 21.03
C GLU A 821 50.46 -36.40 22.37
N VAL A 822 50.21 -35.35 23.14
CA VAL A 822 50.75 -35.19 24.50
C VAL A 822 49.59 -35.17 25.49
N VAL A 823 49.67 -36.01 26.51
CA VAL A 823 48.71 -36.05 27.62
C VAL A 823 49.27 -35.23 28.79
N VAL A 824 48.48 -34.28 29.27
CA VAL A 824 48.78 -33.43 30.42
C VAL A 824 47.80 -33.76 31.53
N SER A 825 48.28 -34.38 32.60
CA SER A 825 47.49 -34.68 33.80
C SER A 825 47.70 -33.59 34.84
N VAL A 826 46.62 -32.98 35.31
CA VAL A 826 46.63 -31.95 36.35
C VAL A 826 45.96 -32.51 37.60
N THR A 827 46.64 -32.41 38.75
CA THR A 827 46.11 -32.82 40.05
C THR A 827 46.16 -31.65 41.03
N GLY A 828 45.01 -31.26 41.56
CA GLY A 828 44.88 -30.18 42.54
C GLY A 828 45.32 -30.58 43.95
N PRO A 829 45.52 -29.60 44.84
CA PRO A 829 45.99 -29.83 46.21
C PRO A 829 45.02 -30.65 47.09
N ASN A 830 43.72 -30.68 46.77
CA ASN A 830 42.73 -31.53 47.45
C ASN A 830 42.56 -32.91 46.77
N GLY A 831 43.41 -33.23 45.79
CA GLY A 831 43.46 -34.52 45.11
C GLY A 831 42.50 -34.67 43.93
N GLY A 832 41.74 -33.64 43.56
CA GLY A 832 40.96 -33.63 42.32
C GLY A 832 41.88 -33.67 41.11
N SER A 833 41.51 -34.37 40.05
CA SER A 833 42.41 -34.56 38.90
C SER A 833 41.68 -34.65 37.57
N ALA A 834 42.27 -34.07 36.52
CA ALA A 834 41.78 -34.21 35.14
C ALA A 834 42.97 -34.32 34.17
N SER A 835 42.76 -35.02 33.05
CA SER A 835 43.76 -35.16 31.99
C SER A 835 43.30 -34.48 30.70
N PHE A 836 44.22 -33.83 30.02
CA PHE A 836 44.01 -33.07 28.79
C PHE A 836 44.94 -33.61 27.69
N ARG A 837 44.54 -33.49 26.44
CA ARG A 837 45.33 -33.91 25.28
C ARG A 837 45.63 -32.69 24.40
N THR A 838 46.84 -32.64 23.84
CA THR A 838 47.21 -31.63 22.85
C THR A 838 48.12 -32.23 21.78
N PRO A 839 47.87 -31.95 20.49
CA PRO A 839 48.74 -32.37 19.40
C PRO A 839 50.03 -31.58 19.40
N VAL A 840 51.12 -32.24 19.00
CA VAL A 840 52.38 -31.61 18.63
C VAL A 840 52.28 -31.17 17.17
N LEU A 841 52.31 -29.86 16.95
CA LEU A 841 52.21 -29.27 15.62
C LEU A 841 53.58 -29.22 14.93
N ALA A 842 53.61 -29.34 13.60
CA ALA A 842 54.83 -29.10 12.83
C ALA A 842 55.26 -27.64 12.96
N LYS A 843 56.58 -27.40 13.08
CA LYS A 843 57.15 -26.06 13.11
C LYS A 843 57.25 -25.53 11.67
N GLU A 844 56.62 -24.38 11.42
CA GLU A 844 56.50 -23.82 10.07
C GLU A 844 57.90 -23.61 9.44
N GLY A 845 58.15 -24.22 8.28
CA GLY A 845 59.40 -24.08 7.51
C GLY A 845 60.47 -25.16 7.71
N THR A 846 60.23 -26.21 8.51
CA THR A 846 61.21 -27.29 8.73
C THR A 846 60.95 -28.57 7.93
N ASN A 847 59.73 -28.77 7.41
CA ASN A 847 59.36 -29.91 6.57
C ASN A 847 58.43 -29.47 5.42
N PRO A 848 58.96 -29.20 4.21
CA PRO A 848 58.18 -28.64 3.12
C PRO A 848 56.95 -29.48 2.72
N ALA A 849 57.01 -30.81 2.87
CA ALA A 849 55.89 -31.69 2.56
C ALA A 849 54.75 -31.58 3.59
N ALA A 850 55.09 -31.44 4.88
CA ALA A 850 54.10 -31.21 5.94
C ALA A 850 53.51 -29.78 5.86
N ASP A 851 54.31 -28.80 5.44
CA ASP A 851 53.86 -27.42 5.25
C ASP A 851 52.85 -27.31 4.08
N GLU A 852 53.15 -27.94 2.94
CA GLU A 852 52.24 -28.01 1.79
C GLU A 852 50.96 -28.77 2.14
N GLU A 853 51.08 -29.88 2.88
CA GLU A 853 49.93 -30.65 3.36
C GLU A 853 49.06 -29.85 4.33
N THR A 854 49.66 -29.09 5.26
CA THR A 854 48.94 -28.16 6.16
C THR A 854 48.18 -27.09 5.38
N ALA A 855 48.80 -26.52 4.34
CA ALA A 855 48.16 -25.53 3.48
C ALA A 855 46.97 -26.13 2.72
N ARG A 856 47.09 -27.38 2.25
CA ARG A 856 46.00 -28.10 1.60
C ARG A 856 44.87 -28.43 2.57
N ILE A 857 45.16 -28.87 3.80
CA ILE A 857 44.12 -29.10 4.83
C ILE A 857 43.32 -27.82 5.07
N LYS A 858 43.98 -26.66 5.23
CA LYS A 858 43.28 -25.38 5.42
C LYS A 858 42.37 -25.01 4.24
N LYS A 859 42.78 -25.33 3.01
CA LYS A 859 42.09 -24.93 1.79
C LYS A 859 40.98 -25.90 1.34
N GLU A 860 41.23 -27.19 1.47
CA GLU A 860 40.37 -28.24 0.91
C GLU A 860 39.34 -28.78 1.92
N THR A 861 39.47 -28.45 3.21
CA THR A 861 38.57 -28.97 4.25
C THR A 861 37.25 -28.21 4.30
N THR A 862 36.13 -28.95 4.28
CA THR A 862 34.78 -28.45 4.53
C THR A 862 34.11 -29.32 5.59
N LEU A 863 33.73 -28.73 6.72
CA LEU A 863 33.14 -29.44 7.87
C LEU A 863 31.68 -29.02 8.08
N ASN A 864 30.79 -30.00 8.19
CA ASN A 864 29.37 -29.72 8.48
C ASN A 864 29.18 -29.15 9.89
N ASP A 865 28.07 -28.47 10.13
CA ASP A 865 27.72 -27.94 11.44
C ASP A 865 27.34 -29.07 12.41
N LEU A 866 27.73 -28.90 13.67
CA LEU A 866 27.42 -29.82 14.76
C LEU A 866 26.20 -29.30 15.50
N HIS A 867 25.20 -30.16 15.71
CA HIS A 867 24.01 -29.85 16.51
C HIS A 867 23.95 -30.71 17.77
N GLU A 868 23.23 -30.21 18.76
CA GLU A 868 22.94 -30.98 19.96
C GLU A 868 22.29 -32.33 19.63
N GLY A 869 22.84 -33.41 20.19
CA GLY A 869 22.37 -34.78 19.97
C GLY A 869 22.77 -35.42 18.63
N ASP A 870 23.71 -34.85 17.88
CA ASP A 870 24.27 -35.50 16.70
C ASP A 870 25.09 -36.74 17.09
N THR A 871 24.89 -37.84 16.34
CA THR A 871 25.57 -39.13 16.57
C THR A 871 26.69 -39.39 15.58
N SER A 872 26.79 -38.60 14.50
CA SER A 872 27.85 -38.71 13.50
C SER A 872 28.34 -37.34 13.05
N PHE A 873 29.66 -37.16 12.97
CA PHE A 873 30.28 -35.99 12.36
C PHE A 873 30.68 -36.31 10.92
N THR A 874 30.33 -35.40 10.01
CA THR A 874 30.60 -35.57 8.58
C THR A 874 31.24 -34.33 7.98
N GLY A 875 32.02 -34.54 6.92
CA GLY A 875 32.72 -33.47 6.22
C GLY A 875 33.61 -34.02 5.12
N LYS A 876 34.46 -33.16 4.58
CA LYS A 876 35.46 -33.53 3.57
C LYS A 876 36.78 -32.83 3.85
N THR A 877 37.89 -33.52 3.64
CA THR A 877 39.27 -33.02 3.77
C THR A 877 40.18 -33.74 2.76
N ILE A 878 41.50 -33.66 2.94
CA ILE A 878 42.47 -34.42 2.13
C ILE A 878 42.34 -35.93 2.38
N ALA A 879 42.70 -36.76 1.41
CA ALA A 879 42.59 -38.22 1.51
C ALA A 879 43.46 -38.80 2.63
N ASN A 880 42.94 -39.83 3.31
CA ASN A 880 43.65 -40.59 4.36
C ASN A 880 44.17 -39.76 5.56
N ALA A 881 43.68 -38.54 5.77
CA ALA A 881 43.99 -37.77 6.97
C ALA A 881 43.38 -38.41 8.22
N THR A 882 44.05 -38.22 9.36
CA THR A 882 43.53 -38.55 10.69
C THR A 882 42.75 -37.36 11.23
N ILE A 883 41.59 -37.64 11.84
CA ILE A 883 40.70 -36.63 12.42
C ILE A 883 40.56 -36.92 13.90
N ASP A 884 40.87 -35.92 14.72
CA ASP A 884 40.58 -35.90 16.15
C ASP A 884 39.55 -34.81 16.43
N LEU A 885 38.40 -35.20 16.95
CA LEU A 885 37.33 -34.30 17.36
C LEU A 885 37.21 -34.35 18.88
N SER A 886 37.57 -33.25 19.54
CA SER A 886 37.65 -33.15 20.99
C SER A 886 36.73 -32.05 21.52
N VAL A 887 35.96 -32.34 22.57
CA VAL A 887 35.14 -31.34 23.25
C VAL A 887 36.05 -30.51 24.17
N VAL A 888 36.05 -29.20 23.98
CA VAL A 888 36.90 -28.29 24.76
C VAL A 888 36.58 -28.45 26.25
N GLN A 889 37.62 -28.58 27.08
CA GLN A 889 37.49 -28.78 28.54
C GLN A 889 36.82 -30.11 28.96
N SER A 890 36.84 -31.11 28.07
CA SER A 890 36.35 -32.45 28.33
C SER A 890 37.43 -33.51 28.08
N GLU A 891 37.30 -34.67 28.73
CA GLU A 891 38.07 -35.87 28.40
C GLU A 891 37.48 -36.62 27.19
N LYS A 892 36.35 -36.13 26.65
CA LYS A 892 35.64 -36.76 25.55
C LYS A 892 36.22 -36.34 24.20
N PHE A 893 36.65 -37.33 23.43
CA PHE A 893 37.17 -37.17 22.08
C PHE A 893 36.70 -38.33 21.18
N ALA A 894 36.73 -38.11 19.87
CA ALA A 894 36.45 -39.12 18.87
C ALA A 894 37.55 -39.09 17.82
N LEU A 895 38.10 -40.26 17.49
CA LEU A 895 39.16 -40.43 16.49
C LEU A 895 38.64 -41.12 15.25
N GLY A 896 39.01 -40.60 14.09
CA GLY A 896 38.68 -41.21 12.80
C GLY A 896 39.73 -40.94 11.73
N LYS A 897 39.44 -41.41 10.52
CA LYS A 897 40.20 -41.10 9.33
C LYS A 897 39.26 -40.74 8.19
N SER A 898 39.71 -39.87 7.30
CA SER A 898 39.03 -39.63 6.03
C SER A 898 39.34 -40.78 5.08
N ASP A 899 38.38 -41.15 4.23
CA ASP A 899 38.61 -42.17 3.20
C ASP A 899 39.60 -41.71 2.11
N GLU A 900 39.87 -42.58 1.13
CA GLU A 900 40.75 -42.30 -0.01
C GLU A 900 40.26 -41.15 -0.91
N LYS A 901 39.00 -40.73 -0.76
CA LYS A 901 38.37 -39.59 -1.46
C LYS A 901 38.26 -38.36 -0.56
N GLY A 902 38.75 -38.42 0.68
CA GLY A 902 38.74 -37.35 1.65
C GLY A 902 37.45 -37.20 2.44
N ASN A 903 36.47 -38.10 2.34
CA ASN A 903 35.22 -37.99 3.10
C ASN A 903 35.43 -38.38 4.56
N ILE A 904 34.86 -37.59 5.46
CA ILE A 904 34.87 -37.82 6.90
C ILE A 904 33.50 -38.34 7.30
N ILE A 905 33.48 -39.50 7.97
CA ILE A 905 32.32 -40.03 8.68
C ILE A 905 32.85 -40.58 10.00
N LEU A 906 32.57 -39.89 11.10
CA LEU A 906 33.05 -40.21 12.43
C LEU A 906 31.87 -40.41 13.37
N ASP A 907 31.82 -41.53 14.08
CA ASP A 907 30.86 -41.73 15.17
C ASP A 907 31.25 -40.83 16.35
N ILE A 908 30.32 -39.96 16.76
CA ILE A 908 30.49 -39.02 17.86
C ILE A 908 29.44 -39.22 18.96
N THR A 909 28.74 -40.35 18.94
CA THR A 909 27.64 -40.65 19.88
C THR A 909 28.08 -40.50 21.34
N GLU A 910 29.30 -40.95 21.67
CA GLU A 910 29.84 -40.91 23.03
C GLU A 910 30.21 -39.48 23.51
N LEU A 911 30.36 -38.53 22.58
CA LEU A 911 30.63 -37.14 22.92
C LEU A 911 29.45 -36.49 23.63
N ALA A 912 28.21 -36.89 23.29
CA ALA A 912 26.97 -36.36 23.85
C ALA A 912 26.94 -34.82 23.80
N LEU A 913 27.10 -34.28 22.59
CA LEU A 913 27.19 -32.83 22.35
C LEU A 913 25.93 -32.11 22.82
N LYS A 914 26.13 -30.98 23.52
CA LYS A 914 25.09 -30.06 23.98
C LYS A 914 25.24 -28.70 23.32
N LYS A 915 24.14 -27.96 23.20
CA LYS A 915 24.13 -26.60 22.64
C LYS A 915 25.18 -25.70 23.32
N ASP A 916 25.80 -24.84 22.52
CA ASP A 916 26.82 -23.85 22.90
C ASP A 916 28.17 -24.44 23.36
N GLN A 917 28.34 -25.77 23.32
CA GLN A 917 29.65 -26.38 23.56
C GLN A 917 30.64 -26.08 22.43
N LYS A 918 31.90 -25.81 22.79
CA LYS A 918 32.98 -25.66 21.81
C LYS A 918 33.67 -26.99 21.54
N VAL A 919 33.98 -27.24 20.28
CA VAL A 919 34.64 -28.46 19.81
C VAL A 919 35.83 -28.08 18.93
N THR A 920 36.97 -28.71 19.16
CA THR A 920 38.16 -28.62 18.31
C THR A 920 38.25 -29.85 17.41
N ILE A 921 38.44 -29.62 16.11
CA ILE A 921 38.68 -30.67 15.11
C ILE A 921 40.10 -30.52 14.57
N THR A 922 41.00 -31.42 14.97
CA THR A 922 42.36 -31.51 14.45
C THR A 922 42.38 -32.47 13.27
N ILE A 923 42.86 -32.00 12.12
CA ILE A 923 43.08 -32.84 10.95
C ILE A 923 44.58 -32.92 10.69
N THR A 924 45.10 -34.14 10.62
CA THR A 924 46.53 -34.43 10.39
C THR A 924 46.68 -35.30 9.14
N GLY A 925 47.38 -34.79 8.14
CA GLY A 925 47.71 -35.49 6.91
C GLY A 925 48.81 -36.53 7.09
N VAL A 926 49.02 -37.34 6.05
CA VAL A 926 49.92 -38.50 6.08
C VAL A 926 51.39 -38.14 6.11
N ASN A 927 51.74 -36.91 5.68
CA ASN A 927 53.10 -36.37 5.74
C ASN A 927 53.35 -35.55 7.03
N GLY A 928 52.38 -35.53 7.96
CA GLY A 928 52.49 -34.88 9.26
C GLY A 928 52.03 -33.41 9.27
N GLY A 929 51.50 -32.89 8.17
CA GLY A 929 50.89 -31.56 8.15
C GLY A 929 49.57 -31.57 8.93
N ALA A 930 49.32 -30.59 9.79
CA ALA A 930 48.14 -30.59 10.66
C ALA A 930 47.52 -29.20 10.83
N TYR A 931 46.19 -29.16 10.95
CA TYR A 931 45.46 -27.92 11.27
C TYR A 931 44.26 -28.18 12.18
N VAL A 932 43.98 -27.21 13.06
CA VAL A 932 42.91 -27.27 14.06
C VAL A 932 41.80 -26.28 13.70
N PHE A 933 40.58 -26.79 13.58
CA PHE A 933 39.36 -26.02 13.39
C PHE A 933 38.56 -25.93 14.70
N GLU A 934 37.87 -24.83 14.94
CA GLU A 934 36.95 -24.67 16.08
C GLU A 934 35.51 -24.50 15.58
N LYS A 935 34.56 -25.23 16.20
CA LYS A 935 33.12 -25.07 15.97
C LYS A 935 32.36 -24.96 17.30
N THR A 936 31.19 -24.30 17.26
CA THR A 936 30.23 -24.25 18.37
C THR A 936 29.03 -25.14 18.02
N VAL A 937 28.59 -25.96 18.97
CA VAL A 937 27.44 -26.86 18.80
C VAL A 937 26.15 -26.02 18.79
N LEU A 938 25.37 -26.15 17.72
CA LEU A 938 24.13 -25.40 17.50
C LEU A 938 22.91 -26.11 18.09
N GLU A 939 21.84 -25.35 18.33
CA GLU A 939 20.55 -25.90 18.74
C GLU A 939 19.86 -26.62 17.60
N ARG A 940 19.31 -27.81 17.86
CA ARG A 940 18.53 -28.56 16.88
C ARG A 940 17.13 -27.95 16.74
N LYS A 941 16.89 -27.18 15.66
CA LYS A 941 15.54 -26.64 15.35
C LYS A 941 14.56 -27.79 15.07
N ILE A 942 13.64 -28.03 16.00
CA ILE A 942 12.48 -28.89 15.80
C ILE A 942 11.39 -28.05 15.14
N ILE A 943 11.08 -28.32 13.86
CA ILE A 943 9.87 -27.78 13.24
C ILE A 943 8.68 -28.52 13.85
N SER A 944 8.06 -27.90 14.87
CA SER A 944 6.79 -28.35 15.43
C SER A 944 5.67 -27.53 14.80
N SER A 945 4.76 -28.22 14.12
CA SER A 945 3.55 -27.64 13.55
C SER A 945 2.50 -27.43 14.64
N VAL A 946 2.22 -26.17 14.97
CA VAL A 946 0.96 -25.77 15.61
C VAL A 946 0.33 -24.71 14.71
N ASN A 947 -0.78 -25.08 14.09
CA ASN A 947 -1.52 -24.31 13.12
C ASN A 947 -2.86 -23.91 13.76
N ASN A 948 -3.11 -22.62 13.98
CA ASN A 948 -4.43 -22.07 14.25
C ASN A 948 -4.62 -20.85 13.31
N GLY A 949 -5.38 -21.09 12.22
CA GLY A 949 -6.06 -20.16 11.28
C GLY A 949 -5.32 -18.89 10.86
N ILE A 950 -4.90 -18.70 9.61
CA ILE A 950 -5.68 -18.74 8.34
C ILE A 950 -4.75 -19.20 7.20
N PRO A 951 -5.15 -20.08 6.24
CA PRO A 951 -4.25 -20.55 5.19
C PRO A 951 -4.13 -19.55 4.04
N ASP A 952 -2.88 -19.22 3.70
CA ASP A 952 -2.48 -18.71 2.39
C ASP A 952 -2.75 -19.79 1.33
N ASN A 953 -3.43 -19.40 0.26
CA ASN A 953 -3.79 -20.27 -0.86
C ASN A 953 -2.56 -20.55 -1.73
N SER A 954 -1.79 -21.59 -1.39
CA SER A 954 -1.06 -22.38 -2.38
C SER A 954 -0.49 -23.65 -1.74
N ASN A 955 -0.68 -24.79 -2.43
CA ASN A 955 -0.04 -26.10 -2.19
C ASN A 955 -0.73 -27.12 -1.26
N TRP A 956 -2.03 -27.35 -1.46
CA TRP A 956 -2.67 -28.63 -1.09
C TRP A 956 -3.07 -29.40 -2.35
N ILE A 957 -2.10 -30.08 -2.98
CA ILE A 957 -2.30 -31.34 -3.70
C ILE A 957 -0.98 -32.11 -3.54
N GLU A 958 -0.79 -32.88 -2.45
CA GLU A 958 0.10 -34.06 -2.48
C GLU A 958 0.09 -34.98 -1.23
N SER A 959 -0.43 -34.60 -0.05
CA SER A 959 -0.21 -35.43 1.16
C SER A 959 -1.40 -36.21 1.76
N THR A 960 -2.55 -36.30 1.08
CA THR A 960 -3.72 -37.07 1.59
C THR A 960 -3.94 -38.41 0.86
N ILE A 961 -2.86 -39.12 0.51
CA ILE A 961 -2.92 -40.53 0.08
C ILE A 961 -1.85 -41.31 0.84
N GLY A 962 -2.14 -41.68 2.09
CA GLY A 962 -1.20 -42.49 2.86
C GLY A 962 -1.43 -42.55 4.36
N LYS A 963 -2.68 -42.65 4.84
CA LYS A 963 -3.02 -43.15 6.18
C LYS A 963 -4.54 -43.14 6.35
N ILE A 964 -5.16 -44.30 6.19
CA ILE A 964 -6.30 -44.86 6.93
C ILE A 964 -6.79 -46.03 6.07
N TYR A 965 -6.24 -47.22 6.30
CA TYR A 965 -6.97 -48.50 6.37
C TYR A 965 -5.99 -49.56 6.90
N PRO A 966 -6.27 -50.22 8.04
CA PRO A 966 -5.66 -51.50 8.37
C PRO A 966 -6.26 -52.60 7.47
N ASN A 967 -5.43 -53.58 7.14
CA ASN A 967 -5.80 -54.83 6.48
C ASN A 967 -7.06 -55.48 7.08
N THR A 968 -8.11 -55.61 6.29
CA THR A 968 -9.02 -56.76 6.33
C THR A 968 -9.41 -57.12 4.91
N GLY A 969 -9.20 -58.39 4.56
CA GLY A 969 -9.29 -58.90 3.20
C GLY A 969 -10.71 -59.02 2.63
N GLU A 970 -10.70 -59.38 1.35
CA GLU A 970 -11.80 -59.91 0.53
C GLU A 970 -12.91 -58.95 0.05
N GLY A 971 -12.71 -58.46 -1.18
CA GLY A 971 -13.66 -58.65 -2.28
C GLY A 971 -15.00 -57.90 -2.28
N LYS A 972 -15.04 -56.76 -3.00
CA LYS A 972 -15.98 -56.43 -4.12
C LYS A 972 -16.02 -54.92 -4.38
N GLN A 973 -16.05 -54.55 -5.66
CA GLN A 973 -16.27 -53.17 -6.16
C GLN A 973 -17.77 -52.87 -6.42
N PRO A 974 -18.18 -51.77 -7.11
CA PRO A 974 -18.48 -50.42 -6.60
C PRO A 974 -19.91 -49.94 -6.99
N ILE A 975 -20.42 -48.81 -6.46
CA ILE A 975 -21.48 -48.03 -7.14
C ILE A 975 -21.27 -46.52 -6.92
N PHE A 976 -21.12 -45.78 -8.03
CA PHE A 976 -21.28 -44.34 -8.18
C PHE A 976 -22.77 -43.95 -8.20
N VAL A 977 -23.16 -42.82 -7.57
CA VAL A 977 -24.23 -41.93 -8.06
C VAL A 977 -23.87 -40.47 -7.76
N VAL A 978 -24.31 -39.62 -8.68
CA VAL A 978 -23.91 -38.29 -9.09
C VAL A 978 -24.94 -37.23 -8.64
N LEU A 979 -24.44 -36.00 -8.41
CA LEU A 979 -25.05 -34.65 -8.45
C LEU A 979 -26.33 -34.30 -7.66
N GLY A 980 -26.33 -33.05 -7.17
CA GLY A 980 -27.55 -32.22 -7.07
C GLY A 980 -27.44 -30.98 -6.18
N MET A 981 -27.01 -29.85 -6.74
CA MET A 981 -27.19 -28.49 -6.20
C MET A 981 -28.67 -28.13 -6.03
N VAL A 982 -29.03 -27.42 -4.94
CA VAL A 982 -30.06 -26.35 -4.94
C VAL A 982 -29.67 -25.28 -3.91
N VAL A 983 -29.57 -24.02 -4.36
CA VAL A 983 -29.54 -22.81 -3.54
C VAL A 983 -30.95 -22.20 -3.56
N LEU A 984 -31.46 -21.83 -2.38
CA LEU A 984 -32.63 -20.95 -2.25
C LEU A 984 -32.36 -19.93 -1.13
N SER A 985 -32.56 -18.67 -1.50
CA SER A 985 -32.58 -17.48 -0.67
C SER A 985 -33.92 -17.33 0.06
N ALA A 986 -33.87 -16.81 1.30
CA ALA A 986 -34.77 -15.78 1.84
C ALA A 986 -34.76 -15.78 3.39
N SER A 987 -34.47 -14.61 3.95
CA SER A 987 -35.12 -13.97 5.11
C SER A 987 -35.46 -14.82 6.35
N GLY A 988 -34.78 -14.54 7.47
CA GLY A 988 -35.27 -14.92 8.79
C GLY A 988 -34.27 -14.71 9.93
N LEU A 989 -34.53 -13.68 10.75
CA LEU A 989 -33.98 -13.53 12.10
C LEU A 989 -34.05 -14.87 12.87
N ILE A 990 -32.93 -15.37 13.38
CA ILE A 990 -32.90 -16.25 14.55
C ILE A 990 -31.77 -15.83 15.48
N TYR A 991 -32.19 -15.35 16.65
CA TYR A 991 -31.41 -15.07 17.85
C TYR A 991 -31.16 -16.39 18.60
N PHE A 992 -29.92 -16.73 18.99
CA PHE A 992 -29.65 -17.49 20.22
C PHE A 992 -28.20 -17.33 20.72
N LYS A 993 -28.06 -16.47 21.74
CA LYS A 993 -27.50 -16.72 23.09
C LYS A 993 -26.25 -17.62 23.22
N ARG A 994 -25.14 -16.96 23.62
CA ARG A 994 -23.93 -17.43 24.31
C ARG A 994 -23.98 -18.85 24.92
N LYS A 995 -22.96 -19.64 24.58
CA LYS A 995 -22.03 -20.18 25.58
C LYS A 995 -20.61 -20.18 25.03
#